data_AF-A0A3D3JSQ9-F1
#
_entry.id   AF-A0A3D3JSQ9-F1
#
_cell.length_a   1.000
_cell.length_b   1.000
_cell.length_c   1.000
_cell.angle_alpha   90.00
_cell.angle_beta   90.00
_cell.angle_gamma   90.00
#
_symmetry.space_group_name_H-M   'P 1'
#
loop_
_entity.id
_entity.type
_entity.pdbx_description
1 polymer ?
#
loop_
_entity_poly.entity_id
_entity_poly.type
_entity_poly.pdbx_seq_one_letter_code
_entity_poly.pdbx_strand_id
1 'polypeptide(L)'
;MDLDALLKLLIAEIDVERIRNHAEAIHTTDRWSSYDRYHETADYVLGLMRDNKLRDLRKITTPADGKTVVGDWLMPLAWDARAGTVTISAPRKYQGKVLADYLVEPNHLVRWSSPTPPGGITADLVDVGDGACPKAYAGIDVAGKIVLINGYVGEAKALAAEHGAVGIVSDMMPEPHLDNDQAVPWHNVFATDQHWGPTANETNLWAFVLTPGDGRWLRRLMAGSRHPVQLHVEVDATLYEGETDTITGRLRGRDKSHEEVWVYTHIFECGADDNAAACALAQEVLGTLGRLIRERRLPSLRRSIRHIAGWEWIGSTVYLDDRKRELRNVVATLNLDCVGLPRAATGQPVQLLVNPHVQSSFTDALMLDLWDRYARLRSTTVQARETRYGRPSDTQFCDPVYGIPTVFPYATVGRLCHNSRDVAAMHDPEMYRIFAATAGAFLYTLASADAGDAGPLADIAYARAVKSLVGKLNGTEPLSKTPCVDAVDYLAERQREAIRSVSRLAPRSAKARQHTGVLVERLDRWLAAERQSLDNTLPVALPQRATADDWQAPSSMNDVGRLQPQPGLLLLPQVTPIRNADYGSPFWLSRLPANEAKQSMRFLNLQAFFWMDGKRNLQEIDRLVTHETGKPVAPGFLWSLRRLERYGYVSLRWKKPLTRRQIATELRCLGVGRGDVLFVHSALASLGYVTGGSDAVIDALRDAVGPQGTLVMPAFTYSKEIAIPGAGGPPYHPRRTACDVGIIPDTFWRRPGVRRSASASHSIAAIGRQAEFLTSDDVNMEAYGRDGAFGKLYELDAKVLMLGCGLGPNSCLHAVEDWVGLPSMQPVDHLIEDNGGSTRIIRYQRQPIGRREFYLNSEKVTKSEVMFRQCGIIEDGCVGPAMAQVFMIRNMIDTSMAIIRDRDPCFLFHDVDDPDDSAPDLTHYFHEETKRRLQAGELCFEVEI
;
A
#
# COMPACT_ATOMS: atom_id res chain seq x y z
N MET A 1 -24.06 -33.95 -9.64
CA MET A 1 -25.04 -32.95 -10.13
C MET A 1 -24.79 -32.64 -11.61
N ASP A 2 -25.81 -32.45 -12.45
CA ASP A 2 -25.65 -32.02 -13.86
C ASP A 2 -25.83 -30.49 -13.96
N LEU A 3 -24.70 -29.78 -14.15
CA LEU A 3 -24.68 -28.31 -14.18
C LEU A 3 -25.28 -27.73 -15.46
N ASP A 4 -25.16 -28.41 -16.60
CA ASP A 4 -25.71 -27.92 -17.87
C ASP A 4 -27.25 -28.02 -17.84
N ALA A 5 -27.80 -29.10 -17.26
CA ALA A 5 -29.23 -29.22 -17.05
C ALA A 5 -29.78 -28.17 -16.07
N LEU A 6 -29.06 -27.90 -14.98
CA LEU A 6 -29.41 -26.86 -14.01
C LEU A 6 -29.42 -25.47 -14.66
N LEU A 7 -28.37 -25.11 -15.42
CA LEU A 7 -28.31 -23.83 -16.11
C LEU A 7 -29.43 -23.68 -17.13
N LYS A 8 -29.72 -24.70 -17.95
CA LYS A 8 -30.85 -24.68 -18.90
C LYS A 8 -32.19 -24.44 -18.19
N LEU A 9 -32.40 -25.09 -17.04
CA LEU A 9 -33.60 -24.91 -16.25
C LEU A 9 -33.70 -23.47 -15.72
N LEU A 10 -32.63 -22.93 -15.14
CA LEU A 10 -32.62 -21.56 -14.61
C LEU A 10 -32.82 -20.52 -15.72
N ILE A 11 -32.14 -20.68 -16.86
CA ILE A 11 -32.30 -19.83 -18.06
C ILE A 11 -33.77 -19.74 -18.49
N ALA A 12 -34.51 -20.85 -18.41
CA ALA A 12 -35.91 -20.92 -18.82
C ALA A 12 -36.89 -20.34 -17.77
N GLU A 13 -36.48 -20.26 -16.51
CA GLU A 13 -37.37 -19.98 -15.38
C GLU A 13 -37.14 -18.61 -14.73
N ILE A 14 -36.01 -17.96 -14.99
CA ILE A 14 -35.69 -16.62 -14.51
C ILE A 14 -36.52 -15.59 -15.26
N ASP A 15 -37.21 -14.74 -14.51
CA ASP A 15 -37.99 -13.62 -15.03
C ASP A 15 -37.17 -12.32 -14.99
N VAL A 16 -36.66 -11.92 -16.16
CA VAL A 16 -35.83 -10.73 -16.30
C VAL A 16 -36.61 -9.44 -16.09
N GLU A 17 -37.90 -9.40 -16.45
CA GLU A 17 -38.72 -8.22 -16.24
C GLU A 17 -39.00 -8.01 -14.74
N ARG A 18 -39.15 -9.10 -13.98
CA ARG A 18 -39.29 -9.01 -12.53
C ARG A 18 -38.03 -8.44 -11.88
N ILE A 19 -36.83 -8.81 -12.34
CA ILE A 19 -35.57 -8.19 -11.89
C ILE A 19 -35.61 -6.68 -12.16
N ARG A 20 -35.86 -6.28 -13.42
CA ARG A 20 -35.88 -4.86 -13.84
C ARG A 20 -36.87 -4.03 -13.02
N ASN A 21 -38.09 -4.54 -12.80
CA ASN A 21 -39.13 -3.83 -12.05
C ASN A 21 -38.75 -3.66 -10.56
N HIS A 22 -38.15 -4.67 -9.94
CA HIS A 22 -37.68 -4.55 -8.55
C HIS A 22 -36.46 -3.65 -8.43
N ALA A 23 -35.55 -3.67 -9.40
CA ALA A 23 -34.42 -2.74 -9.44
C ALA A 23 -34.90 -1.29 -9.54
N GLU A 24 -35.88 -1.01 -10.41
CA GLU A 24 -36.49 0.32 -10.52
C GLU A 24 -37.21 0.76 -9.23
N ALA A 25 -37.88 -0.17 -8.54
CA ALA A 25 -38.55 0.12 -7.28
C ALA A 25 -37.56 0.49 -6.16
N ILE A 26 -36.45 -0.26 -6.02
CA ILE A 26 -35.38 0.02 -5.04
C ILE A 26 -34.68 1.36 -5.38
N HIS A 27 -34.34 1.56 -6.65
CA HIS A 27 -33.70 2.80 -7.12
C HIS A 27 -34.57 4.05 -6.87
N THR A 28 -35.90 3.92 -6.92
CA THR A 28 -36.83 5.05 -6.70
C THR A 28 -36.66 5.69 -5.31
N THR A 29 -36.29 4.91 -4.31
CA THR A 29 -36.04 5.38 -2.93
C THR A 29 -34.56 5.63 -2.67
N ASP A 30 -33.66 4.73 -3.10
CA ASP A 30 -32.22 4.86 -2.79
C ASP A 30 -31.57 6.07 -3.46
N ARG A 31 -32.05 6.49 -4.64
CA ARG A 31 -31.51 7.66 -5.37
C ARG A 31 -31.53 8.97 -4.59
N TRP A 32 -32.40 9.10 -3.59
CA TRP A 32 -32.53 10.30 -2.78
C TRP A 32 -31.39 10.48 -1.77
N SER A 33 -30.59 9.45 -1.53
CA SER A 33 -29.46 9.47 -0.59
C SER A 33 -29.84 9.93 0.83
N SER A 34 -31.04 9.57 1.28
CA SER A 34 -31.68 10.06 2.51
C SER A 34 -32.08 8.88 3.40
N TYR A 35 -31.87 8.98 4.72
CA TYR A 35 -32.02 7.85 5.64
C TYR A 35 -33.47 7.38 5.77
N ASP A 36 -34.42 8.31 5.83
CA ASP A 36 -35.85 8.00 5.74
C ASP A 36 -36.20 7.12 4.52
N ARG A 37 -35.64 7.42 3.34
CA ARG A 37 -35.82 6.63 2.12
C ARG A 37 -35.10 5.29 2.15
N TYR A 38 -33.93 5.22 2.76
CA TYR A 38 -33.24 3.95 2.97
C TYR A 38 -34.04 3.00 3.87
N HIS A 39 -34.74 3.50 4.89
CA HIS A 39 -35.67 2.68 5.68
C HIS A 39 -36.85 2.17 4.83
N GLU A 40 -37.39 2.98 3.91
CA GLU A 40 -38.41 2.54 2.94
C GLU A 40 -37.88 1.40 2.06
N THR A 41 -36.66 1.52 1.53
CA THR A 41 -35.99 0.46 0.77
C THR A 41 -35.82 -0.82 1.61
N ALA A 42 -35.37 -0.69 2.85
CA ALA A 42 -35.17 -1.82 3.76
C ALA A 42 -36.47 -2.62 3.96
N ASP A 43 -37.57 -1.92 4.20
CA ASP A 43 -38.88 -2.54 4.39
C ASP A 43 -39.42 -3.17 3.09
N TYR A 44 -39.16 -2.55 1.94
CA TYR A 44 -39.49 -3.11 0.63
C TYR A 44 -38.76 -4.43 0.36
N VAL A 45 -37.43 -4.46 0.55
CA VAL A 45 -36.60 -5.66 0.36
C VAL A 45 -37.01 -6.76 1.33
N LEU A 46 -37.29 -6.44 2.59
CA LEU A 46 -37.82 -7.38 3.59
C LEU A 46 -39.18 -7.96 3.15
N GLY A 47 -40.01 -7.14 2.50
CA GLY A 47 -41.25 -7.54 1.83
C GLY A 47 -41.01 -8.57 0.73
N LEU A 48 -40.07 -8.30 -0.19
CA LEU A 48 -39.70 -9.25 -1.26
C LEU A 48 -39.23 -10.59 -0.71
N MET A 49 -38.39 -10.58 0.33
CA MET A 49 -37.94 -11.80 0.99
C MET A 49 -39.11 -12.61 1.55
N ARG A 50 -40.10 -11.93 2.14
CA ARG A 50 -41.33 -12.56 2.66
C ARG A 50 -42.18 -13.16 1.54
N ASP A 51 -42.32 -12.46 0.43
CA ASP A 51 -43.10 -12.91 -0.72
C ASP A 51 -42.48 -14.15 -1.38
N ASN A 52 -41.15 -14.17 -1.47
CA ASN A 52 -40.36 -15.32 -1.89
C ASN A 52 -40.37 -16.49 -0.89
N LYS A 53 -41.04 -16.34 0.26
CA LYS A 53 -41.17 -17.32 1.35
C LYS A 53 -39.83 -17.68 1.99
N LEU A 54 -38.90 -16.73 2.03
CA LEU A 54 -37.71 -16.86 2.86
C LEU A 54 -38.11 -16.88 4.35
N ARG A 55 -37.25 -17.48 5.18
CA ARG A 55 -37.44 -17.68 6.62
C ARG A 55 -36.37 -16.93 7.40
N ASP A 56 -36.59 -16.81 8.70
CA ASP A 56 -35.69 -16.14 9.64
C ASP A 56 -35.34 -14.72 9.18
N LEU A 57 -36.38 -14.01 8.74
CA LEU A 57 -36.33 -12.64 8.30
C LEU A 57 -35.93 -11.74 9.48
N ARG A 58 -34.91 -10.91 9.29
CA ARG A 58 -34.46 -9.93 10.28
C ARG A 58 -34.10 -8.62 9.62
N LYS A 59 -34.39 -7.53 10.33
CA LYS A 59 -33.84 -6.20 10.11
C LYS A 59 -32.90 -5.93 11.29
N ILE A 60 -31.60 -5.87 11.02
CA ILE A 60 -30.56 -5.59 11.99
C ILE A 60 -30.29 -4.10 11.90
N THR A 61 -30.53 -3.40 13.00
CA THR A 61 -30.46 -1.94 13.03
C THR A 61 -29.21 -1.52 13.80
N THR A 62 -28.45 -0.60 13.23
CA THR A 62 -27.16 -0.12 13.76
C THR A 62 -27.22 1.38 13.98
N PRO A 63 -26.73 1.91 15.13
CA PRO A 63 -26.70 3.35 15.37
C PRO A 63 -25.94 4.13 14.29
N ALA A 64 -26.54 5.23 13.84
CA ALA A 64 -25.94 6.26 13.01
C ALA A 64 -25.89 7.57 13.82
N ASP A 65 -24.94 7.61 14.76
CA ASP A 65 -24.86 8.61 15.85
C ASP A 65 -23.56 9.42 15.84
N GLY A 66 -22.70 9.25 14.84
CA GLY A 66 -21.43 9.97 14.73
C GLY A 66 -20.34 9.54 15.73
N LYS A 67 -20.55 8.47 16.52
CA LYS A 67 -19.65 8.02 17.61
C LYS A 67 -19.52 6.50 17.76
N THR A 68 -20.52 5.73 17.35
CA THR A 68 -20.51 4.27 17.42
C THR A 68 -19.48 3.70 16.44
N VAL A 69 -18.70 2.72 16.88
CA VAL A 69 -17.72 2.02 16.03
C VAL A 69 -18.12 0.56 15.90
N VAL A 70 -18.31 0.08 14.66
CA VAL A 70 -18.58 -1.33 14.36
C VAL A 70 -17.43 -1.89 13.52
N GLY A 71 -16.73 -2.90 14.05
CA GLY A 71 -15.48 -3.38 13.45
C GLY A 71 -14.41 -2.28 13.45
N ASP A 72 -14.14 -1.71 12.27
CA ASP A 72 -13.22 -0.57 12.06
C ASP A 72 -13.93 0.66 11.47
N TRP A 73 -15.26 0.68 11.46
CA TRP A 73 -16.07 1.73 10.86
C TRP A 73 -16.67 2.65 11.93
N LEU A 74 -16.37 3.95 11.86
CA LEU A 74 -17.06 4.98 12.62
C LEU A 74 -18.39 5.32 11.92
N MET A 75 -19.49 5.08 12.60
CA MET A 75 -20.82 5.31 12.06
C MET A 75 -21.10 6.83 11.97
N PRO A 76 -21.53 7.36 10.80
CA PRO A 76 -21.91 8.77 10.64
C PRO A 76 -23.19 9.11 11.42
N LEU A 77 -23.53 10.40 11.51
CA LEU A 77 -24.91 10.82 11.81
C LEU A 77 -25.87 10.47 10.68
N ALA A 78 -27.12 10.18 11.04
CA ALA A 78 -28.20 10.07 10.08
C ALA A 78 -28.52 11.44 9.43
N TRP A 79 -29.04 11.41 8.20
CA TRP A 79 -29.34 12.61 7.43
C TRP A 79 -30.54 12.43 6.53
N ASP A 80 -31.44 13.41 6.63
CA ASP A 80 -32.60 13.52 5.76
C ASP A 80 -32.61 14.86 5.04
N ALA A 81 -32.88 14.85 3.74
CA ALA A 81 -33.05 16.06 2.94
C ALA A 81 -34.47 16.18 2.39
N ARG A 82 -35.04 17.39 2.53
CA ARG A 82 -36.38 17.73 2.03
C ARG A 82 -36.32 18.59 0.78
N ALA A 83 -35.35 19.51 0.71
CA ALA A 83 -35.13 20.38 -0.44
C ALA A 83 -33.70 20.92 -0.47
N GLY A 84 -33.25 21.32 -1.66
CA GLY A 84 -31.96 21.98 -1.84
C GLY A 84 -31.88 22.63 -3.21
N THR A 85 -31.59 23.93 -3.27
CA THR A 85 -31.49 24.66 -4.53
C THR A 85 -30.29 25.61 -4.58
N VAL A 86 -29.73 25.76 -5.79
CA VAL A 86 -28.71 26.78 -6.09
C VAL A 86 -29.22 27.61 -7.26
N THR A 87 -29.33 28.92 -7.07
CA THR A 87 -29.78 29.86 -8.09
C THR A 87 -28.81 31.02 -8.24
N ILE A 88 -28.72 31.61 -9.44
CA ILE A 88 -27.92 32.81 -9.65
C ILE A 88 -28.68 34.02 -9.11
N SER A 89 -28.06 34.78 -8.21
CA SER A 89 -28.54 36.09 -7.74
C SER A 89 -27.98 37.25 -8.57
N ALA A 90 -26.70 37.18 -8.93
CA ALA A 90 -26.03 38.16 -9.77
C ALA A 90 -25.07 37.46 -10.75
N PRO A 91 -24.93 37.97 -11.99
CA PRO A 91 -25.46 39.23 -12.52
C PRO A 91 -26.95 39.17 -12.92
N ARG A 92 -27.62 40.33 -12.94
CA ARG A 92 -29.06 40.48 -13.25
C ARG A 92 -29.55 39.74 -14.50
N LYS A 93 -28.69 39.63 -15.53
CA LYS A 93 -28.99 38.91 -16.78
C LYS A 93 -29.41 37.45 -16.55
N TYR A 94 -28.86 36.80 -15.53
CA TYR A 94 -29.10 35.40 -15.21
C TYR A 94 -29.80 35.22 -13.85
N GLN A 95 -30.31 36.30 -13.27
CA GLN A 95 -30.97 36.26 -11.97
C GLN A 95 -32.16 35.28 -11.99
N GLY A 96 -32.20 34.39 -11.00
CA GLY A 96 -33.21 33.33 -10.90
C GLY A 96 -32.93 32.09 -11.74
N LYS A 97 -31.82 32.03 -12.50
CA LYS A 97 -31.41 30.79 -13.18
C LYS A 97 -31.05 29.75 -12.14
N VAL A 98 -31.77 28.62 -12.14
CA VAL A 98 -31.47 27.44 -11.34
C VAL A 98 -30.25 26.71 -11.93
N LEU A 99 -29.28 26.40 -11.08
CA LEU A 99 -28.09 25.61 -11.41
C LEU A 99 -28.18 24.19 -10.86
N ALA A 100 -28.84 24.02 -9.71
CA ALA A 100 -29.02 22.74 -9.06
C ALA A 100 -30.35 22.73 -8.29
N ASP A 101 -31.07 21.61 -8.35
CA ASP A 101 -32.32 21.39 -7.63
C ASP A 101 -32.43 19.91 -7.22
N TYR A 102 -32.39 19.64 -5.91
CA TYR A 102 -32.45 18.32 -5.31
C TYR A 102 -33.75 17.56 -5.67
N LEU A 103 -34.87 18.27 -5.82
CA LEU A 103 -36.16 17.65 -6.13
C LEU A 103 -36.28 17.25 -7.61
N VAL A 104 -35.43 17.84 -8.47
CA VAL A 104 -35.34 17.46 -9.88
C VAL A 104 -34.30 16.36 -10.08
N GLU A 105 -33.12 16.52 -9.48
CA GLU A 105 -32.06 15.52 -9.52
C GLU A 105 -31.34 15.48 -8.16
N PRO A 106 -31.57 14.43 -7.33
CA PRO A 106 -31.05 14.37 -5.96
C PRO A 106 -29.53 14.35 -5.86
N ASN A 107 -28.82 13.88 -6.90
CA ASN A 107 -27.35 13.87 -6.92
C ASN A 107 -26.74 15.29 -6.83
N HIS A 108 -27.53 16.34 -7.08
CA HIS A 108 -27.07 17.70 -6.92
C HIS A 108 -26.69 18.06 -5.49
N LEU A 109 -27.43 17.60 -4.48
CA LEU A 109 -27.15 17.92 -3.08
C LEU A 109 -26.26 16.83 -2.50
N VAL A 110 -25.06 17.20 -2.05
CA VAL A 110 -24.15 16.22 -1.46
C VAL A 110 -24.75 15.75 -0.13
N ARG A 111 -24.88 14.43 0.04
CA ARG A 111 -25.35 13.80 1.30
C ARG A 111 -24.62 14.39 2.50
N TRP A 112 -25.31 14.60 3.61
CA TRP A 112 -24.80 15.26 4.83
C TRP A 112 -24.51 16.76 4.73
N SER A 113 -24.99 17.43 3.69
CA SER A 113 -24.97 18.90 3.64
C SER A 113 -25.75 19.51 4.81
N SER A 114 -25.18 20.55 5.41
CA SER A 114 -25.85 21.31 6.47
C SER A 114 -27.04 22.13 5.97
N PRO A 115 -28.06 22.35 6.80
CA PRO A 115 -29.13 23.28 6.44
C PRO A 115 -28.60 24.71 6.36
N THR A 116 -29.18 25.51 5.46
CA THR A 116 -29.02 26.96 5.47
C THR A 116 -29.97 27.59 6.51
N PRO A 117 -29.71 28.82 6.97
CA PRO A 117 -30.71 29.58 7.72
C PRO A 117 -32.02 29.74 6.94
N PRO A 118 -33.15 30.01 7.62
CA PRO A 118 -34.41 30.32 6.93
C PRO A 118 -34.25 31.47 5.93
N GLY A 119 -34.69 31.26 4.69
CA GLY A 119 -34.52 32.22 3.60
C GLY A 119 -33.17 32.18 2.89
N GLY A 120 -32.35 31.14 3.13
CA GLY A 120 -31.15 30.84 2.36
C GLY A 120 -29.94 31.73 2.66
N ILE A 121 -28.88 31.54 1.88
CA ILE A 121 -27.65 32.33 1.90
C ILE A 121 -27.38 32.86 0.50
N THR A 122 -27.10 34.16 0.38
CA THR A 122 -26.56 34.75 -0.85
C THR A 122 -25.12 35.18 -0.63
N ALA A 123 -24.21 34.69 -1.46
CA ALA A 123 -22.79 34.99 -1.34
C ALA A 123 -22.07 34.99 -2.70
N ASP A 124 -20.92 35.66 -2.74
CA ASP A 124 -20.04 35.71 -3.90
C ASP A 124 -19.44 34.32 -4.18
N LEU A 125 -19.28 33.99 -5.46
CA LEU A 125 -18.65 32.76 -5.92
C LEU A 125 -17.18 33.02 -6.28
N VAL A 126 -16.28 32.17 -5.78
CA VAL A 126 -14.84 32.20 -6.09
C VAL A 126 -14.34 30.83 -6.54
N ASP A 127 -13.51 30.79 -7.57
CA ASP A 127 -12.92 29.54 -8.09
C ASP A 127 -11.57 29.29 -7.42
N VAL A 128 -11.41 28.12 -6.80
CA VAL A 128 -10.17 27.72 -6.10
C VAL A 128 -9.53 26.48 -6.74
N GLY A 129 -9.92 26.09 -7.96
CA GLY A 129 -9.36 24.90 -8.61
C GLY A 129 -9.76 23.60 -7.90
N ASP A 130 -8.80 22.74 -7.55
CA ASP A 130 -9.11 21.45 -6.92
C ASP A 130 -9.67 21.58 -5.49
N GLY A 131 -9.34 22.68 -4.80
CA GLY A 131 -9.69 22.91 -3.40
C GLY A 131 -9.04 21.97 -2.38
N ALA A 132 -8.16 21.06 -2.81
CA ALA A 132 -7.63 19.95 -2.01
C ALA A 132 -6.23 20.22 -1.42
N CYS A 133 -5.59 21.34 -1.79
CA CYS A 133 -4.27 21.72 -1.26
C CYS A 133 -4.22 23.19 -0.79
N PRO A 134 -3.35 23.56 0.18
CA PRO A 134 -3.25 24.95 0.64
C PRO A 134 -2.93 25.95 -0.48
N LYS A 135 -2.20 25.52 -1.52
CA LYS A 135 -1.86 26.37 -2.68
C LYS A 135 -3.10 26.81 -3.46
N ALA A 136 -4.18 26.03 -3.47
CA ALA A 136 -5.44 26.36 -4.14
C ALA A 136 -6.10 27.64 -3.58
N TYR A 137 -5.85 27.96 -2.31
CA TYR A 137 -6.44 29.11 -1.62
C TYR A 137 -5.50 30.33 -1.56
N ALA A 138 -4.25 30.17 -2.00
CA ALA A 138 -3.22 31.20 -1.85
C ALA A 138 -3.57 32.47 -2.65
N GLY A 139 -3.74 33.59 -1.93
CA GLY A 139 -4.06 34.89 -2.54
C GLY A 139 -5.53 35.06 -2.95
N ILE A 140 -6.41 34.13 -2.57
CA ILE A 140 -7.85 34.21 -2.84
C ILE A 140 -8.59 34.51 -1.52
N ASP A 141 -9.39 35.57 -1.50
CA ASP A 141 -10.24 35.88 -0.35
C ASP A 141 -11.49 34.99 -0.37
N VAL A 142 -11.59 34.05 0.56
CA VAL A 142 -12.64 33.02 0.63
C VAL A 142 -13.64 33.24 1.76
N ALA A 143 -13.29 34.05 2.77
CA ALA A 143 -14.12 34.23 3.96
C ALA A 143 -15.51 34.78 3.58
N GLY A 144 -16.57 34.08 4.00
CA GLY A 144 -17.96 34.45 3.70
C GLY A 144 -18.43 34.12 2.28
N LYS A 145 -17.59 33.46 1.45
CA LYS A 145 -17.87 33.19 0.04
C LYS A 145 -18.16 31.71 -0.24
N ILE A 146 -18.73 31.45 -1.40
CA ILE A 146 -18.97 30.10 -1.92
C ILE A 146 -17.78 29.72 -2.78
N VAL A 147 -17.20 28.55 -2.53
CA VAL A 147 -16.06 28.07 -3.34
C VAL A 147 -16.56 27.16 -4.47
N LEU A 148 -16.15 27.47 -5.70
CA LEU A 148 -16.28 26.61 -6.87
C LEU A 148 -15.02 25.76 -6.99
N ILE A 149 -15.17 24.44 -7.04
CA ILE A 149 -14.06 23.49 -7.17
C ILE A 149 -14.25 22.55 -8.36
N ASN A 150 -13.15 22.04 -8.91
CA ASN A 150 -13.12 20.91 -9.85
C ASN A 150 -12.55 19.62 -9.24
N GLY A 151 -12.44 19.57 -7.90
CA GLY A 151 -12.01 18.41 -7.13
C GLY A 151 -13.13 17.74 -6.32
N TYR A 152 -12.79 16.71 -5.55
CA TYR A 152 -13.74 16.04 -4.66
C TYR A 152 -14.10 16.91 -3.46
N VAL A 153 -15.40 17.05 -3.21
CA VAL A 153 -15.96 17.89 -2.13
C VAL A 153 -15.39 17.53 -0.76
N GLY A 154 -15.23 16.25 -0.45
CA GLY A 154 -14.68 15.86 0.83
C GLY A 154 -13.19 16.20 0.99
N GLU A 155 -12.39 16.12 -0.07
CA GLU A 155 -10.98 16.54 -0.01
C GLU A 155 -10.82 18.05 0.23
N ALA A 156 -11.79 18.85 -0.23
CA ALA A 156 -11.77 20.30 -0.09
C ALA A 156 -12.37 20.81 1.23
N LYS A 157 -13.23 20.04 1.91
CA LYS A 157 -14.03 20.49 3.07
C LYS A 157 -13.20 21.19 4.14
N ALA A 158 -12.12 20.54 4.60
CA ALA A 158 -11.34 21.03 5.74
C ALA A 158 -10.70 22.39 5.43
N LEU A 159 -10.07 22.53 4.26
CA LEU A 159 -9.42 23.78 3.84
C LEU A 159 -10.44 24.87 3.55
N ALA A 160 -11.57 24.55 2.91
CA ALA A 160 -12.64 25.51 2.65
C ALA A 160 -13.21 26.07 3.97
N ALA A 161 -13.46 25.19 4.95
CA ALA A 161 -13.94 25.59 6.27
C ALA A 161 -12.90 26.43 7.04
N GLU A 162 -11.61 26.04 7.01
CA GLU A 162 -10.51 26.79 7.64
C GLU A 162 -10.38 28.21 7.08
N HIS A 163 -10.59 28.40 5.78
CA HIS A 163 -10.57 29.71 5.12
C HIS A 163 -11.90 30.48 5.22
N GLY A 164 -12.88 29.94 5.94
CA GLY A 164 -14.16 30.62 6.23
C GLY A 164 -15.16 30.61 5.09
N ALA A 165 -15.09 29.66 4.15
CA ALA A 165 -16.11 29.49 3.12
C ALA A 165 -17.49 29.17 3.75
N VAL A 166 -18.57 29.62 3.12
CA VAL A 166 -19.94 29.33 3.58
C VAL A 166 -20.55 28.08 2.93
N GLY A 167 -19.95 27.57 1.85
CA GLY A 167 -20.38 26.35 1.17
C GLY A 167 -19.55 26.05 -0.08
N ILE A 168 -19.74 24.86 -0.63
CA ILE A 168 -18.97 24.33 -1.77
C ILE A 168 -19.89 24.05 -2.94
N VAL A 169 -19.46 24.42 -4.14
CA VAL A 169 -20.05 23.96 -5.40
C VAL A 169 -18.96 23.24 -6.18
N SER A 170 -19.19 21.99 -6.55
CA SER A 170 -18.28 21.18 -7.35
C SER A 170 -18.82 20.99 -8.76
N ASP A 171 -17.95 20.95 -9.76
CA ASP A 171 -18.27 20.42 -11.09
C ASP A 171 -17.40 19.20 -11.46
N MET A 172 -16.79 18.59 -10.46
CA MET A 172 -15.95 17.40 -10.62
C MET A 172 -16.80 16.19 -11.01
N MET A 173 -16.39 15.54 -12.08
CA MET A 173 -16.90 14.24 -12.50
C MET A 173 -15.78 13.21 -12.25
N PRO A 174 -16.00 12.21 -11.38
CA PRO A 174 -15.02 11.15 -11.09
C PRO A 174 -14.45 10.53 -12.38
N GLU A 175 -13.20 10.08 -12.39
CA GLU A 175 -12.73 9.21 -13.48
C GLU A 175 -13.25 7.77 -13.25
N PRO A 176 -13.62 7.01 -14.31
CA PRO A 176 -13.35 7.24 -15.74
C PRO A 176 -14.46 7.99 -16.52
N HIS A 177 -15.27 8.82 -15.87
CA HIS A 177 -16.53 9.38 -16.41
C HIS A 177 -16.35 10.65 -17.28
N LEU A 178 -15.15 10.90 -17.82
CA LEU A 178 -14.73 12.18 -18.44
C LEU A 178 -15.56 12.67 -19.65
N ASP A 179 -16.45 11.84 -20.21
CA ASP A 179 -17.16 12.12 -21.46
C ASP A 179 -18.65 12.48 -21.29
N ASN A 180 -19.17 12.66 -20.05
CA ASN A 180 -20.60 12.91 -19.81
C ASN A 180 -20.91 14.29 -19.22
N ASP A 181 -20.99 15.28 -20.12
CA ASP A 181 -21.11 16.69 -19.75
C ASP A 181 -22.47 17.10 -19.16
N GLN A 182 -23.45 16.17 -19.16
CA GLN A 182 -24.85 16.41 -18.79
C GLN A 182 -25.34 15.43 -17.72
N ALA A 183 -24.44 14.66 -17.12
CA ALA A 183 -24.73 13.86 -15.94
C ALA A 183 -24.39 14.65 -14.68
N VAL A 184 -25.17 14.45 -13.63
CA VAL A 184 -24.90 14.99 -12.31
C VAL A 184 -24.18 13.89 -11.52
N PRO A 185 -22.90 14.10 -11.14
CA PRO A 185 -22.17 13.11 -10.37
C PRO A 185 -22.73 13.02 -8.95
N TRP A 186 -22.91 11.79 -8.49
CA TRP A 186 -23.09 11.49 -7.08
C TRP A 186 -21.71 11.44 -6.44
N HIS A 187 -21.44 12.39 -5.56
CA HIS A 187 -20.22 12.35 -4.75
C HIS A 187 -20.41 11.28 -3.68
N ASN A 188 -19.89 10.06 -3.92
CA ASN A 188 -19.87 8.96 -2.94
C ASN A 188 -18.94 9.33 -1.77
N VAL A 189 -19.46 10.14 -0.86
CA VAL A 189 -18.77 10.63 0.32
C VAL A 189 -19.09 9.74 1.51
N PHE A 190 -18.07 9.21 2.15
CA PHE A 190 -18.18 8.52 3.44
C PHE A 190 -17.87 9.48 4.60
N ALA A 191 -18.28 9.10 5.81
CA ALA A 191 -17.99 9.84 7.03
C ALA A 191 -16.50 10.14 7.19
N THR A 192 -15.67 9.15 6.87
CA THR A 192 -14.25 9.15 7.22
C THR A 192 -13.30 9.15 6.02
N ASP A 193 -13.76 8.80 4.81
CA ASP A 193 -12.89 8.68 3.62
C ASP A 193 -12.45 10.05 3.09
N GLN A 194 -13.30 11.05 3.26
CA GLN A 194 -13.05 12.41 2.79
C GLN A 194 -13.56 13.46 3.78
N HIS A 195 -13.64 13.13 5.08
CA HIS A 195 -14.09 14.03 6.15
C HIS A 195 -15.47 14.68 5.91
N TRP A 196 -16.30 14.16 5.00
CA TRP A 196 -17.55 14.83 4.66
C TRP A 196 -18.68 14.47 5.62
N GLY A 197 -18.90 13.17 5.84
CA GLY A 197 -19.98 12.74 6.72
C GLY A 197 -19.68 13.06 8.18
N PRO A 198 -20.59 13.76 8.88
CA PRO A 198 -20.28 14.34 10.15
C PRO A 198 -20.12 13.28 11.23
N THR A 199 -18.98 13.36 11.90
CA THR A 199 -18.83 12.89 13.27
C THR A 199 -19.52 13.86 14.21
N ALA A 200 -19.78 13.46 15.45
CA ALA A 200 -20.49 14.30 16.43
C ALA A 200 -19.81 15.67 16.71
N ASN A 201 -18.55 15.85 16.32
CA ASN A 201 -17.73 17.02 16.68
C ASN A 201 -17.24 17.85 15.47
N GLU A 202 -17.74 17.61 14.25
CA GLU A 202 -17.26 18.29 13.04
C GLU A 202 -18.10 19.50 12.62
N THR A 203 -17.41 20.54 12.14
CA THR A 203 -18.04 21.70 11.47
C THR A 203 -18.51 21.28 10.08
N ASN A 204 -19.79 21.48 9.78
CA ASN A 204 -20.38 21.05 8.52
C ASN A 204 -20.65 22.23 7.59
N LEU A 205 -20.31 22.04 6.31
CA LEU A 205 -20.70 22.91 5.21
C LEU A 205 -21.88 22.26 4.48
N TRP A 206 -22.58 23.03 3.66
CA TRP A 206 -23.39 22.46 2.59
C TRP A 206 -22.54 22.36 1.31
N ALA A 207 -22.86 21.40 0.46
CA ALA A 207 -22.29 21.32 -0.87
C ALA A 207 -23.29 20.90 -1.94
N PHE A 208 -23.09 21.45 -3.13
CA PHE A 208 -23.78 21.04 -4.35
C PHE A 208 -22.79 20.58 -5.40
N VAL A 209 -23.25 19.71 -6.29
CA VAL A 209 -22.51 19.23 -7.45
C VAL A 209 -23.29 19.63 -8.71
N LEU A 210 -22.61 20.23 -9.67
CA LEU A 210 -23.16 20.62 -10.96
C LEU A 210 -22.75 19.61 -12.04
N THR A 211 -23.38 19.71 -13.21
CA THR A 211 -22.84 19.04 -14.40
C THR A 211 -21.48 19.67 -14.77
N PRO A 212 -20.55 18.91 -15.36
CA PRO A 212 -19.29 19.48 -15.85
C PRO A 212 -19.51 20.62 -16.87
N GLY A 213 -20.59 20.53 -17.65
CA GLY A 213 -20.98 21.55 -18.61
C GLY A 213 -21.38 22.86 -17.94
N ASP A 214 -22.20 22.79 -16.89
CA ASP A 214 -22.61 23.94 -16.10
C ASP A 214 -21.44 24.57 -15.36
N GLY A 215 -20.53 23.78 -14.79
CA GLY A 215 -19.32 24.29 -14.15
C GLY A 215 -18.38 25.04 -15.09
N ARG A 216 -18.12 24.51 -16.29
CA ARG A 216 -17.37 25.25 -17.33
C ARG A 216 -18.11 26.48 -17.83
N TRP A 217 -19.43 26.44 -17.90
CA TRP A 217 -20.24 27.61 -18.22
C TRP A 217 -20.14 28.69 -17.14
N LEU A 218 -20.20 28.29 -15.87
CA LEU A 218 -20.11 29.18 -14.71
C LEU A 218 -18.75 29.87 -14.62
N ARG A 219 -17.65 29.15 -14.84
CA ARG A 219 -16.30 29.75 -14.94
C ARG A 219 -16.19 30.76 -16.08
N ARG A 220 -16.79 30.48 -17.25
CA ARG A 220 -16.84 31.46 -18.36
C ARG A 220 -17.66 32.70 -18.00
N LEU A 221 -18.76 32.52 -17.27
CA LEU A 221 -19.57 33.64 -16.78
C LEU A 221 -18.76 34.51 -15.79
N MET A 222 -18.05 33.88 -14.85
CA MET A 222 -17.18 34.57 -13.89
C MET A 222 -16.09 35.38 -14.60
N ALA A 223 -15.37 34.76 -15.54
CA ALA A 223 -14.31 35.43 -16.30
C ALA A 223 -14.81 36.59 -17.18
N GLY A 224 -16.06 36.51 -17.67
CA GLY A 224 -16.69 37.54 -18.49
C GLY A 224 -17.43 38.63 -17.70
N SER A 225 -17.57 38.50 -16.38
CA SER A 225 -18.34 39.44 -15.55
C SER A 225 -17.46 40.54 -14.98
N ARG A 226 -17.98 41.77 -14.92
CA ARG A 226 -17.31 42.92 -14.26
C ARG A 226 -17.55 42.96 -12.75
N HIS A 227 -18.55 42.23 -12.26
CA HIS A 227 -18.91 42.12 -10.85
C HIS A 227 -18.89 40.64 -10.45
N PRO A 228 -18.66 40.33 -9.16
CA PRO A 228 -18.74 38.96 -8.67
C PRO A 228 -20.05 38.27 -9.07
N VAL A 229 -19.95 37.02 -9.50
CA VAL A 229 -21.13 36.16 -9.65
C VAL A 229 -21.59 35.79 -8.24
N GLN A 230 -22.88 35.96 -7.96
CA GLN A 230 -23.47 35.62 -6.67
C GLN A 230 -24.45 34.49 -6.83
N LEU A 231 -24.38 33.51 -5.93
CA LEU A 231 -25.34 32.43 -5.83
C LEU A 231 -26.22 32.63 -4.61
N HIS A 232 -27.49 32.27 -4.74
CA HIS A 232 -28.41 32.07 -3.62
C HIS A 232 -28.66 30.59 -3.43
N VAL A 233 -28.47 30.12 -2.20
CA VAL A 233 -28.52 28.71 -1.85
C VAL A 233 -29.50 28.51 -0.70
N GLU A 234 -30.38 27.54 -0.86
CA GLU A 234 -31.30 27.08 0.18
C GLU A 234 -31.11 25.57 0.37
N VAL A 235 -30.97 25.12 1.62
CA VAL A 235 -30.89 23.70 1.98
C VAL A 235 -31.81 23.46 3.17
N ASP A 236 -32.80 22.58 2.97
CA ASP A 236 -33.66 22.04 4.02
C ASP A 236 -33.27 20.57 4.25
N ALA A 237 -32.43 20.37 5.25
CA ALA A 237 -31.93 19.06 5.65
C ALA A 237 -31.73 18.97 7.17
N THR A 238 -31.78 17.75 7.71
CA THR A 238 -31.63 17.48 9.14
C THR A 238 -30.52 16.46 9.37
N LEU A 239 -29.60 16.78 10.28
CA LEU A 239 -28.60 15.85 10.83
C LEU A 239 -29.05 15.44 12.24
N TYR A 240 -29.06 14.14 12.54
CA TYR A 240 -29.56 13.63 13.81
C TYR A 240 -28.91 12.30 14.20
N GLU A 241 -28.97 11.95 15.49
CA GLU A 241 -28.65 10.59 15.95
C GLU A 241 -29.79 9.67 15.52
N GLY A 242 -29.51 8.80 14.55
CA GLY A 242 -30.49 7.88 13.95
C GLY A 242 -29.94 6.47 13.84
N GLU A 243 -30.42 5.72 12.86
CA GLU A 243 -30.06 4.32 12.66
C GLU A 243 -29.97 3.97 11.17
N THR A 244 -29.23 2.90 10.83
CA THR A 244 -29.19 2.30 9.49
C THR A 244 -29.53 0.82 9.56
N ASP A 245 -30.08 0.26 8.48
CA ASP A 245 -30.60 -1.11 8.46
C ASP A 245 -29.70 -2.09 7.66
N THR A 246 -29.69 -3.35 8.09
CA THR A 246 -29.18 -4.50 7.34
C THR A 246 -30.21 -5.62 7.37
N ILE A 247 -30.69 -6.02 6.20
CA ILE A 247 -31.80 -6.94 6.01
C ILE A 247 -31.26 -8.33 5.69
N THR A 248 -31.86 -9.36 6.29
CA THR A 248 -31.51 -10.74 5.96
C THR A 248 -32.72 -11.67 5.97
N GLY A 249 -32.66 -12.69 5.12
CA GLY A 249 -33.60 -13.80 5.09
C GLY A 249 -32.94 -15.02 4.45
N ARG A 250 -33.44 -16.22 4.74
CA ARG A 250 -32.88 -17.45 4.15
C ARG A 250 -33.89 -18.38 3.51
N LEU A 251 -33.50 -18.97 2.39
CA LEU A 251 -34.15 -20.14 1.82
C LEU A 251 -33.66 -21.38 2.58
N ARG A 252 -34.57 -22.01 3.31
CA ARG A 252 -34.21 -23.02 4.33
C ARG A 252 -33.81 -24.37 3.69
N GLY A 253 -32.65 -24.88 4.12
CA GLY A 253 -32.20 -26.25 3.85
C GLY A 253 -32.73 -27.28 4.86
N ARG A 254 -32.58 -28.57 4.53
CA ARG A 254 -33.03 -29.68 5.40
C ARG A 254 -32.05 -30.07 6.50
N ASP A 255 -30.75 -29.78 6.34
CA ASP A 255 -29.71 -30.20 7.28
C ASP A 255 -29.85 -29.43 8.61
N LYS A 256 -29.65 -30.16 9.71
CA LYS A 256 -29.62 -29.60 11.07
C LYS A 256 -28.23 -29.10 11.46
N SER A 257 -27.23 -29.23 10.58
CA SER A 257 -25.87 -28.71 10.76
C SER A 257 -25.79 -27.19 10.85
N HIS A 258 -26.88 -26.48 10.51
CA HIS A 258 -26.92 -25.01 10.40
C HIS A 258 -25.92 -24.45 9.37
N GLU A 259 -25.43 -25.27 8.44
CA GLU A 259 -24.56 -24.81 7.36
C GLU A 259 -25.33 -23.89 6.39
N GLU A 260 -24.65 -22.83 5.94
CA GLU A 260 -25.23 -21.84 5.03
C GLU A 260 -24.29 -21.51 3.86
N VAL A 261 -24.90 -21.11 2.75
CA VAL A 261 -24.25 -20.41 1.63
C VAL A 261 -24.85 -19.02 1.59
N TRP A 262 -24.02 -18.00 1.48
CA TRP A 262 -24.49 -16.61 1.53
C TRP A 262 -24.50 -15.99 0.13
N VAL A 263 -25.44 -15.08 -0.08
CA VAL A 263 -25.40 -14.07 -1.14
C VAL A 263 -25.47 -12.70 -0.46
N TYR A 264 -24.54 -11.83 -0.79
CA TYR A 264 -24.52 -10.44 -0.33
C TYR A 264 -24.77 -9.50 -1.51
N THR A 265 -25.56 -8.47 -1.28
CA THR A 265 -25.78 -7.36 -2.20
C THR A 265 -25.83 -6.09 -1.38
N HIS A 266 -25.17 -5.02 -1.79
CA HIS A 266 -25.43 -3.75 -1.12
C HIS A 266 -26.71 -3.08 -1.62
N ILE A 267 -27.23 -2.17 -0.81
CA ILE A 267 -28.36 -1.26 -1.05
C ILE A 267 -28.00 0.11 -0.46
N PHE A 268 -28.78 1.16 -0.75
CA PHE A 268 -28.59 2.55 -0.29
C PHE A 268 -27.60 3.39 -1.10
N GLU A 269 -27.56 3.21 -2.43
CA GLU A 269 -26.75 4.05 -3.35
C GLU A 269 -27.59 4.61 -4.49
N CYS A 270 -27.04 5.60 -5.20
CA CYS A 270 -27.88 6.43 -6.06
C CYS A 270 -28.38 5.76 -7.34
N GLY A 271 -27.72 4.70 -7.80
CA GLY A 271 -27.86 4.16 -9.15
C GLY A 271 -28.81 2.96 -9.24
N ALA A 272 -29.32 2.73 -10.46
CA ALA A 272 -30.13 1.56 -10.74
C ALA A 272 -29.29 0.28 -10.90
N ASP A 273 -28.10 0.36 -11.50
CA ASP A 273 -27.16 -0.76 -11.57
C ASP A 273 -26.33 -0.88 -10.31
N ASP A 274 -25.71 0.25 -9.91
CA ASP A 274 -25.00 0.43 -8.66
C ASP A 274 -25.92 1.17 -7.68
N ASN A 275 -26.89 0.47 -7.06
CA ASN A 275 -26.77 -0.89 -6.53
C ASN A 275 -28.03 -1.75 -6.60
N ALA A 276 -29.16 -1.17 -6.99
CA ALA A 276 -30.48 -1.79 -6.90
C ALA A 276 -30.62 -3.11 -7.69
N ALA A 277 -29.97 -3.19 -8.85
CA ALA A 277 -30.03 -4.32 -9.77
C ALA A 277 -29.63 -5.65 -9.11
N ALA A 278 -28.56 -5.66 -8.31
CA ALA A 278 -28.03 -6.88 -7.71
C ALA A 278 -28.97 -7.44 -6.63
N CYS A 279 -29.53 -6.56 -5.78
CA CYS A 279 -30.51 -6.95 -4.77
C CYS A 279 -31.78 -7.54 -5.39
N ALA A 280 -32.30 -6.90 -6.44
CA ALA A 280 -33.44 -7.41 -7.21
C ALA A 280 -33.16 -8.78 -7.84
N LEU A 281 -31.97 -8.95 -8.43
CA LEU A 281 -31.54 -10.20 -9.03
C LEU A 281 -31.39 -11.32 -8.00
N ALA A 282 -30.83 -11.04 -6.83
CA ALA A 282 -30.75 -12.03 -5.74
C ALA A 282 -32.14 -12.50 -5.30
N GLN A 283 -33.13 -11.59 -5.22
CA GLN A 283 -34.51 -11.95 -4.90
C GLN A 283 -35.17 -12.80 -6.00
N GLU A 284 -34.96 -12.47 -7.27
CA GLU A 284 -35.41 -13.30 -8.40
C GLU A 284 -34.86 -14.73 -8.29
N VAL A 285 -33.55 -14.85 -8.09
CA VAL A 285 -32.86 -16.14 -8.00
C VAL A 285 -33.42 -16.97 -6.85
N LEU A 286 -33.52 -16.40 -5.65
CA LEU A 286 -34.01 -17.13 -4.48
C LEU A 286 -35.49 -17.48 -4.57
N GLY A 287 -36.31 -16.60 -5.13
CA GLY A 287 -37.72 -16.85 -5.41
C GLY A 287 -37.90 -18.01 -6.39
N THR A 288 -37.12 -18.01 -7.48
CA THR A 288 -37.15 -19.05 -8.52
C THR A 288 -36.63 -20.39 -7.99
N LEU A 289 -35.51 -20.44 -7.27
CA LEU A 289 -35.04 -21.67 -6.62
C LEU A 289 -36.07 -22.22 -5.62
N GLY A 290 -36.61 -21.36 -4.75
CA GLY A 290 -37.62 -21.75 -3.77
C GLY A 290 -38.90 -22.30 -4.42
N ARG A 291 -39.35 -21.69 -5.52
CA ARG A 291 -40.49 -22.17 -6.31
C ARG A 291 -40.21 -23.54 -6.94
N LEU A 292 -39.09 -23.70 -7.65
CA LEU A 292 -38.72 -24.96 -8.30
C LEU A 292 -38.58 -26.13 -7.32
N ILE A 293 -38.12 -25.86 -6.08
CA ILE A 293 -38.05 -26.86 -5.02
C ILE A 293 -39.45 -27.26 -4.53
N ARG A 294 -40.34 -26.30 -4.31
CA ARG A 294 -41.73 -26.59 -3.91
C ARG A 294 -42.49 -27.38 -4.98
N GLU A 295 -42.23 -27.06 -6.25
CA GLU A 295 -42.76 -27.76 -7.42
C GLU A 295 -42.09 -29.12 -7.67
N ARG A 296 -41.09 -29.51 -6.87
CA ARG A 296 -40.29 -30.74 -7.01
C ARG A 296 -39.55 -30.88 -8.34
N ARG A 297 -39.31 -29.77 -9.04
CA ARG A 297 -38.46 -29.70 -10.24
C ARG A 297 -36.98 -29.62 -9.88
N LEU A 298 -36.67 -29.15 -8.68
CA LEU A 298 -35.37 -29.28 -8.05
C LEU A 298 -35.49 -30.05 -6.73
N PRO A 299 -34.53 -30.94 -6.41
CA PRO A 299 -34.38 -31.50 -5.07
C PRO A 299 -34.30 -30.42 -3.97
N SER A 300 -34.74 -30.76 -2.76
CA SER A 300 -34.59 -29.86 -1.62
C SER A 300 -33.12 -29.57 -1.30
N LEU A 301 -32.82 -28.36 -0.84
CA LEU A 301 -31.48 -27.97 -0.42
C LEU A 301 -31.03 -28.78 0.80
N ARG A 302 -29.73 -29.03 0.90
CA ARG A 302 -29.11 -29.58 2.10
C ARG A 302 -28.87 -28.45 3.10
N ARG A 303 -28.13 -27.43 2.68
CA ARG A 303 -27.78 -26.22 3.44
C ARG A 303 -28.77 -25.11 3.14
N SER A 304 -28.85 -24.10 4.01
CA SER A 304 -29.68 -22.93 3.69
C SER A 304 -28.91 -21.95 2.79
N ILE A 305 -29.63 -21.22 1.95
CA ILE A 305 -29.07 -20.07 1.23
C ILE A 305 -29.57 -18.81 1.93
N ARG A 306 -28.69 -17.93 2.37
CA ARG A 306 -29.04 -16.68 3.04
C ARG A 306 -28.72 -15.48 2.15
N HIS A 307 -29.69 -14.57 2.01
CA HIS A 307 -29.44 -13.24 1.49
C HIS A 307 -29.19 -12.27 2.62
N ILE A 308 -28.17 -11.43 2.44
CA ILE A 308 -27.81 -10.32 3.29
C ILE A 308 -27.81 -9.09 2.37
N ALA A 309 -28.62 -8.09 2.69
CA ALA A 309 -28.66 -6.82 2.00
C ALA A 309 -28.43 -5.69 3.01
N GLY A 310 -27.46 -4.83 2.76
CA GLY A 310 -27.15 -3.71 3.65
C GLY A 310 -26.31 -2.67 2.94
N TRP A 311 -25.94 -1.62 3.65
CA TRP A 311 -25.13 -0.56 3.06
C TRP A 311 -23.75 -1.08 2.62
N GLU A 312 -23.23 -0.63 1.47
CA GLU A 312 -21.87 -0.95 0.99
C GLU A 312 -20.86 -0.81 2.14
N TRP A 313 -20.10 -1.88 2.35
CA TRP A 313 -19.15 -2.10 3.45
C TRP A 313 -19.70 -2.15 4.88
N ILE A 314 -20.54 -1.20 5.25
CA ILE A 314 -21.05 -1.03 6.61
C ILE A 314 -21.98 -2.20 6.95
N GLY A 315 -22.88 -2.56 6.03
CA GLY A 315 -23.82 -3.66 6.20
C GLY A 315 -23.13 -5.02 6.33
N SER A 316 -22.12 -5.28 5.50
CA SER A 316 -21.32 -6.51 5.59
C SER A 316 -20.51 -6.57 6.89
N THR A 317 -19.90 -5.47 7.33
CA THR A 317 -19.20 -5.39 8.63
C THR A 317 -20.15 -5.59 9.81
N VAL A 318 -21.30 -4.90 9.82
CA VAL A 318 -22.35 -5.05 10.86
C VAL A 318 -22.80 -6.50 10.95
N TYR A 319 -23.07 -7.11 9.80
CA TYR A 319 -23.55 -8.49 9.77
C TYR A 319 -22.50 -9.48 10.29
N LEU A 320 -21.23 -9.28 9.92
CA LEU A 320 -20.11 -10.10 10.41
C LEU A 320 -19.94 -9.96 11.93
N ASP A 321 -20.05 -8.74 12.47
CA ASP A 321 -19.94 -8.49 13.91
C ASP A 321 -21.10 -9.13 14.71
N ASP A 322 -22.35 -8.99 14.24
CA ASP A 322 -23.54 -9.63 14.84
C ASP A 322 -23.48 -11.17 14.82
N ARG A 323 -22.67 -11.77 13.93
CA ARG A 323 -22.64 -13.22 13.67
C ARG A 323 -21.27 -13.89 13.88
N LYS A 324 -20.31 -13.25 14.55
CA LYS A 324 -18.94 -13.79 14.75
C LYS A 324 -18.86 -15.27 15.13
N ARG A 325 -19.81 -15.79 15.92
CA ARG A 325 -19.85 -17.19 16.39
C ARG A 325 -20.38 -18.20 15.37
N GLU A 326 -21.11 -17.74 14.36
CA GLU A 326 -21.79 -18.57 13.36
C GLU A 326 -21.00 -18.71 12.06
N LEU A 327 -19.97 -17.88 11.85
CA LEU A 327 -19.17 -17.81 10.62
C LEU A 327 -18.53 -19.16 10.21
N ARG A 328 -18.18 -20.01 11.18
CA ARG A 328 -17.62 -21.35 10.93
C ARG A 328 -18.56 -22.30 10.18
N ASN A 329 -19.86 -22.01 10.15
CA ASN A 329 -20.88 -22.80 9.47
C ASN A 329 -21.14 -22.29 8.03
N VAL A 330 -20.46 -21.23 7.61
CA VAL A 330 -20.62 -20.65 6.27
C VAL A 330 -19.65 -21.32 5.31
N VAL A 331 -20.20 -21.86 4.22
CA VAL A 331 -19.42 -22.59 3.22
C VAL A 331 -18.72 -21.64 2.26
N ALA A 332 -19.47 -20.64 1.76
CA ALA A 332 -19.01 -19.63 0.83
C ALA A 332 -20.02 -18.47 0.76
N THR A 333 -19.56 -17.35 0.22
CA THR A 333 -20.37 -16.18 -0.11
C THR A 333 -20.29 -15.88 -1.60
N LEU A 334 -21.42 -15.51 -2.20
CA LEU A 334 -21.49 -14.88 -3.51
C LEU A 334 -21.75 -13.39 -3.28
N ASN A 335 -20.82 -12.52 -3.65
CA ASN A 335 -21.11 -11.09 -3.71
C ASN A 335 -21.70 -10.77 -5.07
N LEU A 336 -22.80 -10.02 -5.11
CA LEU A 336 -23.39 -9.52 -6.34
C LEU A 336 -23.50 -8.01 -6.28
N ASP A 337 -23.03 -7.38 -7.33
CA ASP A 337 -23.06 -5.95 -7.54
C ASP A 337 -23.05 -5.68 -9.05
N CYS A 338 -23.66 -4.60 -9.50
CA CYS A 338 -23.59 -4.08 -10.87
C CYS A 338 -23.78 -5.17 -11.94
N VAL A 339 -25.01 -5.63 -12.12
CA VAL A 339 -25.35 -6.86 -12.86
C VAL A 339 -26.15 -6.63 -14.14
N GLY A 340 -26.54 -5.38 -14.41
CA GLY A 340 -27.43 -4.97 -15.49
C GLY A 340 -26.72 -4.33 -16.68
N LEU A 341 -25.57 -3.67 -16.51
CA LEU A 341 -24.95 -2.92 -17.60
C LEU A 341 -24.09 -3.78 -18.55
N PRO A 342 -24.25 -3.63 -19.88
CA PRO A 342 -23.43 -4.35 -20.87
C PRO A 342 -22.07 -3.66 -21.10
N ARG A 343 -21.10 -4.39 -21.68
CA ARG A 343 -19.76 -3.86 -22.01
C ARG A 343 -19.78 -2.54 -22.82
N ALA A 344 -20.77 -2.36 -23.69
CA ALA A 344 -20.91 -1.13 -24.47
C ALA A 344 -21.16 0.11 -23.58
N ALA A 345 -21.86 -0.06 -22.46
CA ALA A 345 -22.11 1.00 -21.49
C ALA A 345 -20.93 1.18 -20.53
N THR A 346 -20.30 0.07 -20.12
CA THR A 346 -19.25 0.07 -19.09
C THR A 346 -17.85 0.34 -19.64
N GLY A 347 -17.60 0.10 -20.93
CA GLY A 347 -16.28 0.17 -21.56
C GLY A 347 -15.35 -0.99 -21.22
N GLN A 348 -15.79 -1.97 -20.42
CA GLN A 348 -14.96 -3.03 -19.86
C GLN A 348 -15.71 -4.38 -19.85
N PRO A 349 -15.00 -5.51 -19.94
CA PRO A 349 -15.65 -6.82 -19.80
C PRO A 349 -16.15 -7.02 -18.35
N VAL A 350 -17.08 -7.96 -18.17
CA VAL A 350 -17.45 -8.44 -16.84
C VAL A 350 -16.19 -8.92 -16.13
N GLN A 351 -16.04 -8.53 -14.87
CA GLN A 351 -14.95 -8.94 -14.01
C GLN A 351 -15.44 -10.05 -13.09
N LEU A 352 -14.57 -11.02 -12.80
CA LEU A 352 -14.77 -11.99 -11.75
C LEU A 352 -13.62 -11.83 -10.76
N LEU A 353 -13.89 -11.11 -9.68
CA LEU A 353 -12.93 -10.96 -8.59
C LEU A 353 -12.88 -12.29 -7.82
N VAL A 354 -11.72 -12.94 -7.91
CA VAL A 354 -11.45 -14.22 -7.24
C VAL A 354 -11.02 -14.01 -5.79
N ASN A 355 -10.99 -15.10 -5.02
CA ASN A 355 -10.50 -15.09 -3.66
C ASN A 355 -9.04 -14.60 -3.56
N PRO A 356 -8.66 -13.91 -2.47
CA PRO A 356 -7.26 -13.63 -2.20
C PRO A 356 -6.49 -14.95 -2.07
N HIS A 357 -5.22 -14.98 -2.46
CA HIS A 357 -4.48 -16.24 -2.57
C HIS A 357 -4.26 -16.94 -1.22
N VAL A 358 -4.34 -16.21 -0.11
CA VAL A 358 -4.39 -16.77 1.26
C VAL A 358 -5.59 -17.71 1.47
N GLN A 359 -6.63 -17.56 0.68
CA GLN A 359 -7.93 -18.23 0.75
C GLN A 359 -8.33 -18.83 -0.60
N SER A 360 -7.33 -19.25 -1.40
CA SER A 360 -7.57 -19.93 -2.67
C SER A 360 -8.59 -21.06 -2.50
N SER A 361 -9.62 -21.03 -3.33
CA SER A 361 -10.81 -21.86 -3.16
C SER A 361 -11.34 -22.38 -4.49
N PHE A 362 -11.93 -23.57 -4.46
CA PHE A 362 -12.61 -24.16 -5.63
C PHE A 362 -13.81 -23.31 -6.11
N THR A 363 -14.32 -22.42 -5.27
CA THR A 363 -15.42 -21.51 -5.60
C THR A 363 -15.08 -20.62 -6.79
N ASP A 364 -13.82 -20.20 -6.93
CA ASP A 364 -13.35 -19.43 -8.09
C ASP A 364 -13.53 -20.25 -9.38
N ALA A 365 -13.08 -21.51 -9.34
CA ALA A 365 -13.18 -22.43 -10.47
C ALA A 365 -14.64 -22.75 -10.83
N LEU A 366 -15.49 -22.94 -9.81
CA LEU A 366 -16.92 -23.21 -10.02
C LEU A 366 -17.61 -22.04 -10.71
N MET A 367 -17.40 -20.80 -10.27
CA MET A 367 -18.06 -19.65 -10.89
C MET A 367 -17.59 -19.43 -12.34
N LEU A 368 -16.28 -19.57 -12.60
CA LEU A 368 -15.74 -19.48 -13.96
C LEU A 368 -16.30 -20.57 -14.88
N ASP A 369 -16.36 -21.83 -14.41
CA ASP A 369 -16.92 -22.95 -15.17
C ASP A 369 -18.42 -22.75 -15.45
N LEU A 370 -19.20 -22.25 -14.48
CA LEU A 370 -20.61 -21.92 -14.69
C LEU A 370 -20.80 -20.81 -15.73
N TRP A 371 -19.94 -19.79 -15.71
CA TRP A 371 -19.96 -18.71 -16.70
C TRP A 371 -19.65 -19.23 -18.12
N ASP A 372 -18.60 -20.03 -18.26
CA ASP A 372 -18.20 -20.64 -19.54
C ASP A 372 -19.29 -21.58 -20.09
N ARG A 373 -19.94 -22.36 -19.21
CA ARG A 373 -21.09 -23.21 -19.58
C ARG A 373 -22.27 -22.39 -20.05
N TYR A 374 -22.65 -21.34 -19.32
CA TYR A 374 -23.73 -20.44 -19.74
C TYR A 374 -23.42 -19.84 -21.12
N ALA A 375 -22.20 -19.31 -21.30
CA ALA A 375 -21.76 -18.71 -22.54
C ALA A 375 -21.91 -19.66 -23.74
N ARG A 376 -21.51 -20.93 -23.56
CA ARG A 376 -21.69 -22.01 -24.54
C ARG A 376 -23.16 -22.33 -24.81
N LEU A 377 -23.98 -22.45 -23.77
CA LEU A 377 -25.40 -22.82 -23.89
C LEU A 377 -26.25 -21.75 -24.59
N ARG A 378 -25.88 -20.48 -24.43
CA ARG A 378 -26.58 -19.33 -24.99
C ARG A 378 -25.92 -18.76 -26.24
N SER A 379 -24.75 -19.28 -26.62
CA SER A 379 -23.92 -18.73 -27.69
C SER A 379 -23.67 -17.22 -27.53
N THR A 380 -23.50 -16.75 -26.29
CA THR A 380 -23.25 -15.33 -25.99
C THR A 380 -21.76 -15.02 -26.03
N THR A 381 -21.43 -13.78 -26.39
CA THR A 381 -20.06 -13.25 -26.42
C THR A 381 -19.68 -12.52 -25.13
N VAL A 382 -20.57 -12.48 -24.14
CA VAL A 382 -20.30 -11.86 -22.83
C VAL A 382 -19.34 -12.73 -22.02
N GLN A 383 -18.06 -12.38 -22.09
CA GLN A 383 -16.99 -13.05 -21.36
C GLN A 383 -16.78 -12.44 -19.97
N ALA A 384 -16.56 -13.30 -18.97
CA ALA A 384 -16.01 -12.90 -17.69
C ALA A 384 -14.48 -12.95 -17.73
N ARG A 385 -13.84 -11.88 -17.30
CA ARG A 385 -12.40 -11.79 -17.11
C ARG A 385 -12.09 -12.07 -15.64
N GLU A 386 -11.21 -13.02 -15.39
CA GLU A 386 -10.66 -13.25 -14.06
C GLU A 386 -9.82 -12.04 -13.62
N THR A 387 -10.13 -11.52 -12.43
CA THR A 387 -9.49 -10.34 -11.84
C THR A 387 -8.97 -10.66 -10.45
N ARG A 388 -7.71 -10.30 -10.20
CA ARG A 388 -7.05 -10.62 -8.93
C ARG A 388 -7.67 -9.82 -7.79
N TYR A 389 -7.69 -10.45 -6.62
CA TYR A 389 -8.06 -9.76 -5.40
C TYR A 389 -7.13 -8.56 -5.15
N GLY A 390 -7.70 -7.36 -5.20
CA GLY A 390 -6.99 -6.10 -5.05
C GLY A 390 -7.42 -5.39 -3.78
N ARG A 391 -8.15 -4.28 -3.94
CA ARG A 391 -8.89 -3.69 -2.82
C ARG A 391 -10.17 -4.50 -2.60
N PRO A 392 -10.59 -4.74 -1.35
CA PRO A 392 -11.89 -5.31 -1.09
C PRO A 392 -12.96 -4.35 -1.60
N SER A 393 -14.15 -4.87 -1.84
CA SER A 393 -15.41 -4.13 -1.88
C SER A 393 -16.27 -4.78 -0.77
N ASP A 394 -17.50 -5.17 -1.05
CA ASP A 394 -18.32 -6.01 -0.16
C ASP A 394 -17.82 -7.46 0.01
N THR A 395 -16.58 -7.74 -0.39
CA THR A 395 -15.94 -9.05 -0.29
C THR A 395 -15.25 -9.30 1.04
N GLN A 396 -15.49 -8.47 2.07
CA GLN A 396 -14.85 -8.56 3.39
C GLN A 396 -14.90 -9.96 4.01
N PHE A 397 -15.94 -10.75 3.68
CA PHE A 397 -16.11 -12.14 4.12
C PHE A 397 -14.90 -13.04 3.84
N CYS A 398 -14.13 -12.78 2.77
CA CYS A 398 -12.94 -13.57 2.44
C CYS A 398 -11.71 -13.22 3.25
N ASP A 399 -11.76 -12.19 4.10
CA ASP A 399 -10.70 -11.91 5.06
C ASP A 399 -10.36 -13.18 5.86
N PRO A 400 -9.08 -13.56 5.98
CA PRO A 400 -8.65 -14.74 6.74
C PRO A 400 -9.16 -14.82 8.18
N VAL A 401 -9.49 -13.69 8.82
CA VAL A 401 -10.10 -13.67 10.15
C VAL A 401 -11.48 -14.32 10.14
N TYR A 402 -12.25 -14.12 9.07
CA TYR A 402 -13.58 -14.72 8.91
C TYR A 402 -13.53 -16.07 8.19
N GLY A 403 -12.61 -16.23 7.23
CA GLY A 403 -12.31 -17.54 6.66
C GLY A 403 -13.33 -18.04 5.62
N ILE A 404 -14.16 -17.15 5.04
CA ILE A 404 -15.27 -17.51 4.14
C ILE A 404 -14.91 -17.23 2.67
N PRO A 405 -14.72 -18.26 1.81
CA PRO A 405 -14.47 -18.03 0.40
C PRO A 405 -15.57 -17.18 -0.24
N THR A 406 -15.19 -16.12 -0.94
CA THR A 406 -16.11 -15.16 -1.55
C THR A 406 -15.75 -14.96 -3.01
N VAL A 407 -16.72 -15.17 -3.90
CA VAL A 407 -16.57 -14.85 -5.33
C VAL A 407 -17.43 -13.64 -5.66
N PHE A 408 -16.92 -12.78 -6.52
CA PHE A 408 -17.60 -11.54 -6.87
C PHE A 408 -17.56 -11.30 -8.38
N PRO A 409 -18.53 -11.83 -9.13
CA PRO A 409 -18.77 -11.41 -10.50
C PRO A 409 -19.49 -10.06 -10.51
N TYR A 410 -19.01 -9.12 -11.32
CA TYR A 410 -19.65 -7.81 -11.50
C TYR A 410 -19.33 -7.23 -12.89
N ALA A 411 -20.32 -6.58 -13.49
CA ALA A 411 -20.06 -5.69 -14.61
C ALA A 411 -19.55 -4.40 -14.00
N THR A 412 -18.30 -4.02 -14.28
CA THR A 412 -17.81 -2.74 -13.78
C THR A 412 -18.74 -1.63 -14.27
N VAL A 413 -19.14 -0.76 -13.37
CA VAL A 413 -20.01 0.40 -13.59
C VAL A 413 -19.53 1.40 -14.64
N GLY A 414 -18.24 1.37 -15.01
CA GLY A 414 -17.70 2.10 -16.15
C GLY A 414 -18.02 3.59 -16.13
N ARG A 415 -18.61 4.10 -17.22
CA ARG A 415 -18.93 5.52 -17.40
C ARG A 415 -20.25 5.96 -16.72
N LEU A 416 -21.08 5.01 -16.26
CA LEU A 416 -22.41 5.33 -15.72
C LEU A 416 -22.47 5.28 -14.19
N CYS A 417 -21.48 4.69 -13.51
CA CYS A 417 -21.40 4.71 -12.05
C CYS A 417 -21.63 6.08 -11.44
N HIS A 418 -22.25 6.09 -10.25
CA HIS A 418 -22.28 7.23 -9.35
C HIS A 418 -22.68 8.52 -10.07
N ASN A 419 -23.65 8.46 -10.97
CA ASN A 419 -24.20 9.65 -11.61
C ASN A 419 -25.64 9.43 -12.07
N SER A 420 -26.32 10.52 -12.40
CA SER A 420 -27.75 10.52 -12.72
C SER A 420 -28.16 9.76 -14.00
N ARG A 421 -27.20 9.15 -14.71
CA ARG A 421 -27.47 8.33 -15.91
C ARG A 421 -27.46 6.84 -15.62
N ASP A 422 -27.13 6.40 -14.41
CA ASP A 422 -27.34 5.02 -14.00
C ASP A 422 -28.82 4.76 -13.71
N VAL A 423 -29.57 4.46 -14.77
CA VAL A 423 -31.01 4.20 -14.73
C VAL A 423 -31.34 2.85 -15.35
N ALA A 424 -32.41 2.21 -14.88
CA ALA A 424 -32.80 0.86 -15.30
C ALA A 424 -33.02 0.70 -16.81
N ALA A 425 -33.31 1.79 -17.54
CA ALA A 425 -33.42 1.80 -18.99
C ALA A 425 -32.11 1.48 -19.73
N MET A 426 -30.96 1.59 -19.06
CA MET A 426 -29.65 1.25 -19.60
C MET A 426 -29.29 -0.23 -19.44
N HIS A 427 -30.08 -0.99 -18.69
CA HIS A 427 -29.78 -2.39 -18.38
C HIS A 427 -30.12 -3.32 -19.54
N ASP A 428 -29.28 -4.32 -19.75
CA ASP A 428 -29.42 -5.32 -20.81
C ASP A 428 -30.05 -6.61 -20.26
N PRO A 429 -31.16 -7.10 -20.85
CA PRO A 429 -31.81 -8.33 -20.42
C PRO A 429 -30.91 -9.57 -20.41
N GLU A 430 -29.90 -9.66 -21.28
CA GLU A 430 -28.96 -10.78 -21.29
C GLU A 430 -27.97 -10.70 -20.13
N MET A 431 -27.61 -9.48 -19.66
CA MET A 431 -26.78 -9.30 -18.47
C MET A 431 -27.49 -9.84 -17.23
N TYR A 432 -28.75 -9.46 -17.02
CA TYR A 432 -29.55 -10.04 -15.94
C TYR A 432 -29.65 -11.55 -16.03
N ARG A 433 -29.85 -12.11 -17.23
CA ARG A 433 -30.00 -13.55 -17.41
C ARG A 433 -28.71 -14.32 -17.10
N ILE A 434 -27.55 -13.86 -17.56
CA ILE A 434 -26.27 -14.52 -17.27
C ILE A 434 -25.94 -14.47 -15.79
N PHE A 435 -26.09 -13.31 -15.15
CA PHE A 435 -25.85 -13.17 -13.71
C PHE A 435 -26.82 -14.02 -12.90
N ALA A 436 -28.12 -13.95 -13.18
CA ALA A 436 -29.12 -14.69 -12.41
C ALA A 436 -28.96 -16.22 -12.57
N ALA A 437 -28.70 -16.71 -13.79
CA ALA A 437 -28.56 -18.15 -14.04
C ALA A 437 -27.28 -18.69 -13.40
N THR A 438 -26.16 -17.99 -13.53
CA THR A 438 -24.88 -18.41 -12.95
C THR A 438 -24.88 -18.27 -11.42
N ALA A 439 -25.43 -17.19 -10.87
CA ALA A 439 -25.63 -17.02 -9.43
C ALA A 439 -26.53 -18.10 -8.84
N GLY A 440 -27.69 -18.36 -9.47
CA GLY A 440 -28.60 -19.41 -9.05
C GLY A 440 -27.97 -20.80 -9.10
N ALA A 441 -27.22 -21.10 -10.16
CA ALA A 441 -26.51 -22.36 -10.28
C ALA A 441 -25.42 -22.50 -9.22
N PHE A 442 -24.65 -21.44 -8.96
CA PHE A 442 -23.60 -21.41 -7.93
C PHE A 442 -24.19 -21.66 -6.54
N LEU A 443 -25.20 -20.87 -6.14
CA LEU A 443 -25.85 -20.97 -4.84
C LEU A 443 -26.51 -22.34 -4.64
N TYR A 444 -27.27 -22.81 -5.63
CA TYR A 444 -27.93 -24.11 -5.57
C TYR A 444 -26.92 -25.27 -5.50
N THR A 445 -25.84 -25.21 -6.27
CA THR A 445 -24.79 -26.24 -6.30
C THR A 445 -24.18 -26.39 -4.92
N LEU A 446 -23.72 -25.29 -4.30
CA LEU A 446 -23.09 -25.34 -2.99
C LEU A 446 -24.08 -25.73 -1.87
N ALA A 447 -25.33 -25.24 -1.96
CA ALA A 447 -26.34 -25.52 -0.96
C ALA A 447 -26.91 -26.94 -1.04
N SER A 448 -26.86 -27.57 -2.21
CA SER A 448 -27.38 -28.94 -2.41
C SER A 448 -26.30 -30.01 -2.38
N ALA A 449 -25.04 -29.65 -2.63
CA ALA A 449 -23.92 -30.59 -2.74
C ALA A 449 -23.80 -31.50 -1.51
N ASP A 450 -23.58 -32.79 -1.78
CA ASP A 450 -23.22 -33.78 -0.77
C ASP A 450 -21.80 -34.34 -0.98
N ALA A 451 -21.47 -35.41 -0.25
CA ALA A 451 -20.15 -36.03 -0.33
C ALA A 451 -19.83 -36.63 -1.71
N GLY A 452 -20.83 -36.96 -2.52
CA GLY A 452 -20.69 -37.47 -3.88
C GLY A 452 -20.36 -36.37 -4.90
N ASP A 453 -20.84 -35.14 -4.68
CA ASP A 453 -20.57 -34.01 -5.57
C ASP A 453 -19.16 -33.41 -5.38
N ALA A 454 -18.47 -33.73 -4.27
CA ALA A 454 -17.11 -33.25 -4.01
C ALA A 454 -16.09 -33.71 -5.06
N GLY A 455 -16.24 -34.91 -5.64
CA GLY A 455 -15.34 -35.40 -6.70
C GLY A 455 -15.41 -34.52 -7.96
N PRO A 456 -16.59 -34.42 -8.60
CA PRO A 456 -16.78 -33.57 -9.77
C PRO A 456 -16.38 -32.10 -9.57
N LEU A 457 -16.64 -31.52 -8.40
CA LEU A 457 -16.24 -30.13 -8.10
C LEU A 457 -14.72 -29.99 -7.97
N ALA A 458 -14.04 -31.00 -7.43
CA ALA A 458 -12.57 -31.03 -7.40
C ALA A 458 -11.97 -31.21 -8.80
N ASP A 459 -12.65 -31.94 -9.70
CA ASP A 459 -12.24 -32.06 -11.10
C ASP A 459 -12.31 -30.69 -11.82
N ILE A 460 -13.34 -29.87 -11.53
CA ILE A 460 -13.43 -28.48 -12.04
C ILE A 460 -12.27 -27.63 -11.50
N ALA A 461 -11.98 -27.70 -10.20
CA ALA A 461 -10.85 -27.00 -9.60
C ALA A 461 -9.50 -27.43 -10.21
N TYR A 462 -9.32 -28.73 -10.46
CA TYR A 462 -8.14 -29.27 -11.12
C TYR A 462 -8.01 -28.81 -12.58
N ALA A 463 -9.10 -28.76 -13.33
CA ALA A 463 -9.08 -28.25 -14.71
C ALA A 463 -8.65 -26.77 -14.76
N ARG A 464 -9.16 -25.93 -13.86
CA ARG A 464 -8.69 -24.54 -13.72
C ARG A 464 -7.22 -24.48 -13.32
N ALA A 465 -6.78 -25.32 -12.38
CA ALA A 465 -5.39 -25.37 -11.93
C ALA A 465 -4.42 -25.60 -13.09
N VAL A 466 -4.69 -26.61 -13.93
CA VAL A 466 -3.89 -26.91 -15.11
C VAL A 466 -3.90 -25.73 -16.08
N LYS A 467 -5.08 -25.16 -16.38
CA LYS A 467 -5.20 -24.00 -17.29
C LYS A 467 -4.35 -22.80 -16.82
N SER A 468 -4.41 -22.46 -15.54
CA SER A 468 -3.66 -21.32 -14.98
C SER A 468 -2.14 -21.58 -14.98
N LEU A 469 -1.70 -22.79 -14.60
CA LEU A 469 -0.28 -23.15 -14.61
C LEU A 469 0.29 -23.18 -16.03
N VAL A 470 -0.44 -23.72 -17.00
CA VAL A 470 -0.05 -23.68 -18.42
C VAL A 470 0.05 -22.24 -18.93
N GLY A 471 -0.91 -21.38 -18.59
CA GLY A 471 -0.85 -19.96 -18.95
C GLY A 471 0.38 -19.25 -18.37
N LYS A 472 0.74 -19.59 -17.13
CA LYS A 472 1.95 -19.08 -16.47
C LYS A 472 3.23 -19.58 -17.12
N LEU A 473 3.32 -20.86 -17.46
CA LEU A 473 4.49 -21.44 -18.14
C LEU A 473 4.68 -20.86 -19.55
N ASN A 474 3.57 -20.63 -20.28
CA ASN A 474 3.60 -20.06 -21.63
C ASN A 474 3.78 -18.54 -21.66
N GLY A 475 3.93 -17.88 -20.50
CA GLY A 475 4.06 -16.42 -20.39
C GLY A 475 2.81 -15.65 -20.80
N THR A 476 1.65 -16.31 -20.92
CA THR A 476 0.37 -15.69 -21.26
C THR A 476 -0.39 -15.18 -20.04
N GLU A 477 0.04 -15.57 -18.83
CA GLU A 477 -0.43 -15.01 -17.56
C GLU A 477 0.47 -13.85 -17.05
N PRO A 478 -0.11 -12.73 -16.56
CA PRO A 478 0.60 -11.48 -16.25
C PRO A 478 1.44 -11.50 -14.96
N LEU A 479 1.85 -12.65 -14.45
CA LEU A 479 2.77 -12.73 -13.31
C LEU A 479 4.21 -12.67 -13.85
N SER A 480 5.00 -11.68 -13.40
CA SER A 480 6.45 -11.46 -13.60
C SER A 480 7.04 -11.73 -15.00
N LYS A 481 7.69 -10.73 -15.62
CA LYS A 481 8.45 -10.82 -16.88
C LYS A 481 9.66 -11.79 -16.87
N THR A 482 9.76 -12.67 -15.88
CA THR A 482 10.72 -13.76 -15.85
C THR A 482 10.09 -14.94 -15.11
N PRO A 483 9.83 -16.08 -15.78
CA PRO A 483 9.47 -17.32 -15.10
C PRO A 483 10.71 -17.82 -14.36
N CYS A 484 10.69 -17.74 -13.02
CA CYS A 484 11.59 -18.51 -12.18
C CYS A 484 10.79 -19.63 -11.49
N VAL A 485 11.47 -20.73 -11.18
CA VAL A 485 10.90 -21.92 -10.52
C VAL A 485 10.03 -21.57 -9.31
N ASP A 486 10.45 -20.56 -8.54
CA ASP A 486 9.75 -20.07 -7.35
C ASP A 486 8.33 -19.55 -7.62
N ALA A 487 8.09 -18.88 -8.75
CA ALA A 487 6.78 -18.33 -9.08
C ALA A 487 5.79 -19.43 -9.51
N VAL A 488 6.29 -20.49 -10.15
CA VAL A 488 5.50 -21.68 -10.51
C VAL A 488 5.14 -22.46 -9.26
N ASP A 489 6.08 -22.63 -8.32
CA ASP A 489 5.80 -23.29 -7.03
C ASP A 489 4.75 -22.58 -6.21
N TYR A 490 4.86 -21.25 -6.12
CA TYR A 490 3.88 -20.43 -5.45
C TYR A 490 2.47 -20.68 -6.02
N LEU A 491 2.32 -20.56 -7.35
CA LEU A 491 1.01 -20.71 -7.99
C LEU A 491 0.49 -22.14 -7.86
N ALA A 492 1.36 -23.14 -8.01
CA ALA A 492 1.00 -24.54 -7.81
C ALA A 492 0.44 -24.77 -6.41
N GLU A 493 1.05 -24.20 -5.38
CA GLU A 493 0.56 -24.33 -4.02
C GLU A 493 -0.83 -23.69 -3.84
N ARG A 494 -1.08 -22.53 -4.48
CA ARG A 494 -2.43 -21.93 -4.48
C ARG A 494 -3.47 -22.81 -5.15
N GLN A 495 -3.10 -23.47 -6.24
CA GLN A 495 -3.99 -24.42 -6.91
C GLN A 495 -4.24 -25.69 -6.10
N ARG A 496 -3.24 -26.20 -5.37
CA ARG A 496 -3.41 -27.33 -4.43
C ARG A 496 -4.42 -26.98 -3.34
N GLU A 497 -4.29 -25.79 -2.74
CA GLU A 497 -5.24 -25.31 -1.74
C GLU A 497 -6.66 -25.18 -2.31
N ALA A 498 -6.81 -24.63 -3.53
CA ALA A 498 -8.10 -24.58 -4.20
C ALA A 498 -8.72 -25.97 -4.40
N ILE A 499 -7.96 -26.99 -4.85
CA ILE A 499 -8.47 -28.36 -5.00
C ILE A 499 -8.87 -28.96 -3.64
N ARG A 500 -8.02 -28.81 -2.61
CA ARG A 500 -8.29 -29.34 -1.26
C ARG A 500 -9.52 -28.69 -0.62
N SER A 501 -9.76 -27.41 -0.90
CA SER A 501 -10.85 -26.62 -0.31
C SER A 501 -12.25 -27.19 -0.59
N VAL A 502 -12.42 -28.02 -1.62
CA VAL A 502 -13.68 -28.74 -1.91
C VAL A 502 -14.12 -29.60 -0.72
N SER A 503 -13.17 -30.08 0.10
CA SER A 503 -13.46 -30.84 1.31
C SER A 503 -14.33 -30.05 2.31
N ARG A 504 -14.43 -28.72 2.21
CA ARG A 504 -15.36 -27.90 3.02
C ARG A 504 -16.82 -28.28 2.81
N LEU A 505 -17.20 -28.82 1.63
CA LEU A 505 -18.56 -29.30 1.37
C LEU A 505 -18.88 -30.62 2.06
N ALA A 506 -17.87 -31.39 2.43
CA ALA A 506 -18.03 -32.69 3.07
C ALA A 506 -16.85 -33.00 3.99
N PRO A 507 -16.64 -32.23 5.07
CA PRO A 507 -15.41 -32.29 5.87
C PRO A 507 -15.20 -33.63 6.55
N ARG A 508 -16.25 -34.44 6.72
CA ARG A 508 -16.20 -35.79 7.30
C ARG A 508 -16.03 -36.91 6.26
N SER A 509 -16.10 -36.62 4.96
CA SER A 509 -16.00 -37.62 3.90
C SER A 509 -14.55 -38.01 3.62
N ALA A 510 -14.18 -39.25 3.97
CA ALA A 510 -12.87 -39.81 3.61
C ALA A 510 -12.70 -39.93 2.08
N LYS A 511 -13.77 -40.27 1.36
CA LYS A 511 -13.78 -40.38 -0.10
C LYS A 511 -13.48 -39.03 -0.77
N ALA A 512 -14.06 -37.95 -0.27
CA ALA A 512 -13.78 -36.60 -0.80
C ALA A 512 -12.32 -36.22 -0.60
N ARG A 513 -11.78 -36.42 0.62
CA ARG A 513 -10.36 -36.17 0.90
C ARG A 513 -9.43 -36.99 0.02
N GLN A 514 -9.71 -38.28 -0.15
CA GLN A 514 -8.93 -39.17 -1.00
C GLN A 514 -8.93 -38.68 -2.46
N HIS A 515 -10.10 -38.32 -3.03
CA HIS A 515 -10.19 -37.83 -4.40
C HIS A 515 -9.39 -36.54 -4.60
N THR A 516 -9.52 -35.57 -3.68
CA THR A 516 -8.71 -34.34 -3.75
C THR A 516 -7.21 -34.64 -3.65
N GLY A 517 -6.80 -35.61 -2.84
CA GLY A 517 -5.41 -36.06 -2.74
C GLY A 517 -4.88 -36.63 -4.06
N VAL A 518 -5.66 -37.49 -4.72
CA VAL A 518 -5.30 -38.07 -6.04
C VAL A 518 -5.13 -36.97 -7.09
N LEU A 519 -6.00 -35.96 -7.11
CA LEU A 519 -5.87 -34.84 -8.05
C LEU A 519 -4.65 -33.97 -7.77
N VAL A 520 -4.32 -33.72 -6.49
CA VAL A 520 -3.10 -33.02 -6.11
C VAL A 520 -1.85 -33.83 -6.53
N GLU A 521 -1.81 -35.14 -6.28
CA GLU A 521 -0.71 -36.01 -6.74
C GLU A 521 -0.59 -36.04 -8.27
N ARG A 522 -1.72 -35.99 -8.98
CA ARG A 522 -1.74 -35.88 -10.44
C ARG A 522 -1.17 -34.54 -10.91
N LEU A 523 -1.51 -33.44 -10.24
CA LEU A 523 -0.96 -32.11 -10.51
C LEU A 523 0.56 -32.10 -10.27
N ASP A 524 1.02 -32.70 -9.18
CA ASP A 524 2.44 -32.78 -8.82
C ASP A 524 3.25 -33.58 -9.84
N ARG A 525 2.72 -34.71 -10.33
CA ARG A 525 3.36 -35.49 -11.40
C ARG A 525 3.44 -34.70 -12.71
N TRP A 526 2.37 -33.97 -13.06
CA TRP A 526 2.38 -33.12 -14.26
C TRP A 526 3.42 -31.99 -14.12
N LEU A 527 3.44 -31.28 -12.99
CA LEU A 527 4.41 -30.22 -12.71
C LEU A 527 5.86 -30.72 -12.73
N ALA A 528 6.13 -31.92 -12.20
CA ALA A 528 7.45 -32.53 -12.24
C ALA A 528 7.93 -32.80 -13.68
N ALA A 529 7.04 -33.24 -14.56
CA ALA A 529 7.35 -33.45 -15.98
C ALA A 529 7.64 -32.12 -16.70
N GLU A 530 6.85 -31.08 -16.46
CA GLU A 530 7.07 -29.74 -17.04
C GLU A 530 8.37 -29.10 -16.52
N ARG A 531 8.70 -29.26 -15.23
CA ARG A 531 9.98 -28.81 -14.65
C ARG A 531 11.18 -29.40 -15.34
N GLN A 532 11.15 -30.71 -15.58
CA GLN A 532 12.24 -31.40 -16.29
C GLN A 532 12.46 -30.81 -17.69
N SER A 533 11.41 -30.28 -18.33
CA SER A 533 11.51 -29.56 -19.60
C SER A 533 12.10 -28.15 -19.46
N LEU A 534 11.86 -27.46 -18.34
CA LEU A 534 12.33 -26.09 -18.07
C LEU A 534 13.79 -26.03 -17.57
N ASP A 535 14.20 -26.97 -16.72
CA ASP A 535 15.58 -27.05 -16.20
C ASP A 535 16.61 -27.24 -17.33
N ASN A 536 16.21 -27.82 -18.47
CA ASN A 536 17.04 -27.96 -19.67
C ASN A 536 17.25 -26.65 -20.45
N THR A 537 16.61 -25.54 -20.03
CA THR A 537 16.60 -24.26 -20.76
C THR A 537 17.06 -23.05 -19.93
N LEU A 538 17.45 -23.25 -18.67
CA LEU A 538 17.88 -22.17 -17.78
C LEU A 538 19.42 -22.07 -17.72
N PRO A 539 20.02 -20.88 -17.92
CA PRO A 539 21.47 -20.73 -17.82
C PRO A 539 21.94 -20.83 -16.36
N VAL A 540 22.95 -21.70 -16.13
CA VAL A 540 23.70 -21.79 -14.86
C VAL A 540 25.05 -21.08 -15.06
N ALA A 541 25.11 -19.79 -14.71
CA ALA A 541 26.37 -19.10 -14.49
C ALA A 541 26.16 -17.91 -13.54
N LEU A 542 26.90 -17.88 -12.42
CA LEU A 542 27.16 -16.63 -11.71
C LEU A 542 28.18 -15.82 -12.53
N PRO A 543 28.03 -14.50 -12.67
CA PRO A 543 28.98 -13.69 -13.42
C PRO A 543 30.37 -13.72 -12.78
N GLN A 544 31.41 -13.77 -13.60
CA GLN A 544 32.78 -13.51 -13.15
C GLN A 544 32.87 -12.08 -12.59
N ARG A 545 33.71 -11.90 -11.54
CA ARG A 545 33.96 -10.59 -10.95
C ARG A 545 34.53 -9.65 -12.00
N ALA A 546 33.91 -8.48 -12.15
CA ALA A 546 34.39 -7.41 -13.01
C ALA A 546 35.61 -6.71 -12.37
N THR A 547 36.51 -6.21 -13.20
CA THR A 547 37.65 -5.37 -12.84
C THR A 547 37.28 -3.88 -12.93
N ALA A 548 38.15 -2.97 -12.51
CA ALA A 548 37.93 -1.52 -12.71
C ALA A 548 37.72 -1.15 -14.19
N ASP A 549 38.36 -1.91 -15.10
CA ASP A 549 38.20 -1.72 -16.55
C ASP A 549 36.82 -2.14 -17.07
N ASP A 550 36.11 -3.00 -16.33
CA ASP A 550 34.78 -3.50 -16.68
C ASP A 550 33.65 -2.60 -16.14
N TRP A 551 33.97 -1.57 -15.34
CA TRP A 551 32.98 -0.66 -14.79
C TRP A 551 32.34 0.20 -15.88
N GLN A 552 31.00 0.25 -15.87
CA GLN A 552 30.22 1.16 -16.70
C GLN A 552 29.33 2.02 -15.81
N ALA A 553 29.36 3.34 -16.04
CA ALA A 553 28.48 4.27 -15.36
C ALA A 553 27.01 3.88 -15.60
N PRO A 554 26.16 3.83 -14.54
CA PRO A 554 24.76 3.48 -14.70
C PRO A 554 24.04 4.52 -15.57
N SER A 555 23.20 4.06 -16.50
CA SER A 555 22.41 4.93 -17.38
C SER A 555 21.25 5.63 -16.66
N SER A 556 20.80 5.09 -15.51
CA SER A 556 19.87 5.76 -14.59
C SER A 556 20.00 5.21 -13.15
N MET A 557 19.92 6.08 -12.14
CA MET A 557 19.94 5.69 -10.72
C MET A 557 18.67 4.90 -10.30
N ASN A 558 17.57 5.06 -11.05
CA ASN A 558 16.30 4.38 -10.78
C ASN A 558 16.33 2.87 -11.08
N ASP A 559 17.21 2.42 -11.98
CA ASP A 559 17.36 1.00 -12.31
C ASP A 559 18.22 0.24 -11.30
N VAL A 560 19.07 0.94 -10.54
CA VAL A 560 20.02 0.34 -9.59
C VAL A 560 19.49 0.32 -8.15
N GLY A 561 18.58 1.23 -7.79
CA GLY A 561 17.92 1.28 -6.47
C GLY A 561 17.09 0.04 -6.11
N ARG A 562 16.90 -0.91 -7.03
CA ARG A 562 16.23 -2.21 -6.78
C ARG A 562 17.09 -3.23 -6.05
N LEU A 563 18.37 -2.93 -5.81
CA LEU A 563 19.34 -3.88 -5.26
C LEU A 563 19.67 -3.68 -3.78
N GLN A 564 19.15 -2.63 -3.13
CA GLN A 564 19.37 -2.39 -1.70
C GLN A 564 18.19 -2.84 -0.83
N PRO A 565 18.42 -3.66 0.20
CA PRO A 565 17.42 -3.91 1.21
C PRO A 565 17.35 -2.71 2.15
N GLN A 566 16.19 -2.04 2.18
CA GLN A 566 15.96 -0.93 3.10
C GLN A 566 16.03 -1.41 4.57
N PRO A 567 16.46 -0.57 5.54
CA PRO A 567 16.55 -0.96 6.96
C PRO A 567 15.28 -1.59 7.53
N GLY A 568 14.10 -1.13 7.08
CA GLY A 568 12.83 -1.75 7.43
C GLY A 568 12.62 -3.14 6.81
N LEU A 569 13.08 -3.33 5.57
CA LEU A 569 13.02 -4.61 4.83
C LEU A 569 14.01 -5.65 5.40
N LEU A 570 15.14 -5.18 5.93
CA LEU A 570 16.17 -6.00 6.59
C LEU A 570 15.69 -6.63 7.92
N LEU A 571 14.76 -5.98 8.60
CA LEU A 571 14.16 -6.48 9.83
C LEU A 571 13.03 -7.49 9.58
N LEU A 572 12.49 -7.58 8.36
CA LEU A 572 11.37 -8.47 8.04
C LEU A 572 11.59 -9.94 8.44
N PRO A 573 12.76 -10.58 8.23
CA PRO A 573 12.99 -11.95 8.67
C PRO A 573 12.98 -12.13 10.19
N GLN A 574 13.09 -11.04 10.97
CA GLN A 574 13.07 -11.06 12.43
C GLN A 574 11.68 -10.81 13.01
N VAL A 575 10.69 -10.41 12.22
CA VAL A 575 9.38 -10.02 12.72
C VAL A 575 8.34 -11.01 12.23
N THR A 576 7.68 -11.70 13.15
CA THR A 576 6.49 -12.51 12.90
C THR A 576 5.26 -11.72 13.35
N PRO A 577 4.52 -11.09 12.43
CA PRO A 577 3.31 -10.37 12.76
C PRO A 577 2.16 -11.35 12.99
N ILE A 578 1.29 -11.02 13.93
CA ILE A 578 0.00 -11.67 14.11
C ILE A 578 -1.08 -10.60 14.14
N ARG A 579 -2.14 -10.80 13.35
CA ARG A 579 -3.32 -9.95 13.40
C ARG A 579 -4.13 -10.20 14.66
N ASN A 580 -4.77 -9.15 15.15
CA ASN A 580 -5.82 -9.30 16.13
C ASN A 580 -7.10 -9.83 15.44
N ALA A 581 -7.63 -10.95 15.92
CA ALA A 581 -8.80 -11.62 15.35
C ALA A 581 -10.13 -10.93 15.69
N ASP A 582 -10.13 -9.95 16.61
CA ASP A 582 -11.33 -9.16 16.93
C ASP A 582 -11.68 -8.16 15.81
N TYR A 583 -10.72 -7.89 14.91
CA TYR A 583 -10.85 -6.94 13.80
C TYR A 583 -10.68 -7.65 12.46
N GLY A 584 -11.57 -7.34 11.52
CA GLY A 584 -11.42 -7.73 10.13
C GLY A 584 -10.31 -6.94 9.43
N SER A 585 -10.47 -6.73 8.14
CA SER A 585 -9.56 -5.91 7.35
C SER A 585 -9.62 -4.47 7.85
N PRO A 586 -8.47 -3.81 8.13
CA PRO A 586 -8.44 -2.40 8.44
C PRO A 586 -8.73 -1.61 7.17
N PHE A 587 -9.79 -0.82 7.22
CA PHE A 587 -10.17 0.08 6.13
C PHE A 587 -9.88 1.52 6.50
N TRP A 588 -10.14 1.88 7.77
CA TRP A 588 -10.10 3.27 8.22
C TRP A 588 -9.12 3.50 9.34
N LEU A 589 -8.75 2.44 10.07
CA LEU A 589 -7.94 2.55 11.26
C LEU A 589 -8.58 3.53 12.25
N SER A 590 -9.89 3.39 12.48
CA SER A 590 -10.75 4.32 13.25
C SER A 590 -10.25 4.66 14.66
N ARG A 591 -9.33 3.86 15.20
CA ARG A 591 -8.69 4.09 16.51
C ARG A 591 -7.48 5.01 16.47
N LEU A 592 -6.96 5.30 15.28
CA LEU A 592 -5.84 6.20 15.07
C LEU A 592 -6.36 7.63 14.88
N PRO A 593 -5.61 8.66 15.30
CA PRO A 593 -5.84 10.02 14.82
C PRO A 593 -5.85 10.07 13.29
N ALA A 594 -6.74 10.85 12.67
CA ALA A 594 -6.96 10.86 11.21
C ALA A 594 -5.66 11.01 10.38
N ASN A 595 -4.75 11.91 10.79
CA ASN A 595 -3.45 12.08 10.15
C ASN A 595 -2.54 10.84 10.26
N GLU A 596 -2.57 10.14 11.40
CA GLU A 596 -1.83 8.89 11.58
C GLU A 596 -2.42 7.75 10.76
N ALA A 597 -3.76 7.65 10.70
CA ALA A 597 -4.49 6.68 9.89
C ALA A 597 -4.14 6.83 8.39
N LYS A 598 -4.23 8.05 7.85
CA LYS A 598 -3.90 8.37 6.46
C LYS A 598 -2.47 7.96 6.10
N GLN A 599 -1.50 8.28 6.97
CA GLN A 599 -0.12 7.87 6.75
C GLN A 599 0.09 6.36 6.87
N SER A 600 -0.60 5.69 7.81
CA SER A 600 -0.53 4.23 7.97
C SER A 600 -1.05 3.49 6.74
N MET A 601 -2.22 3.91 6.25
CA MET A 601 -2.87 3.34 5.06
C MET A 601 -2.01 3.47 3.80
N ARG A 602 -1.20 4.54 3.69
CA ARG A 602 -0.27 4.73 2.56
C ARG A 602 0.71 3.57 2.36
N PHE A 603 1.18 2.95 3.45
CA PHE A 603 2.16 1.86 3.39
C PHE A 603 1.57 0.49 3.73
N LEU A 604 0.28 0.43 4.09
CA LEU A 604 -0.37 -0.83 4.40
C LEU A 604 -0.71 -1.57 3.10
N ASN A 605 -0.22 -2.80 2.98
CA ASN A 605 -0.59 -3.72 1.91
C ASN A 605 -1.58 -4.74 2.48
N LEU A 606 -2.80 -4.78 1.94
CA LEU A 606 -3.86 -5.63 2.50
C LEU A 606 -3.58 -7.12 2.32
N GLN A 607 -3.03 -7.54 1.17
CA GLN A 607 -2.61 -8.92 0.94
C GLN A 607 -1.53 -9.31 1.95
N ALA A 608 -0.58 -8.41 2.24
CA ALA A 608 0.42 -8.64 3.27
C ALA A 608 -0.23 -8.78 4.65
N PHE A 609 -1.23 -7.94 4.96
CA PHE A 609 -2.04 -8.05 6.16
C PHE A 609 -2.70 -9.42 6.27
N PHE A 610 -3.27 -9.94 5.19
CA PHE A 610 -3.92 -11.26 5.14
C PHE A 610 -2.97 -12.42 5.47
N TRP A 611 -1.69 -12.30 5.11
CA TRP A 611 -0.69 -13.34 5.39
C TRP A 611 -0.13 -13.31 6.83
N MET A 612 -0.55 -12.37 7.69
CA MET A 612 -0.08 -12.22 9.08
C MET A 612 -0.75 -13.20 10.07
N ASP A 613 -0.45 -14.48 9.90
CA ASP A 613 -1.02 -15.57 10.68
C ASP A 613 -0.25 -15.91 11.96
N GLY A 614 0.77 -15.12 12.32
CA GLY A 614 1.65 -15.39 13.45
C GLY A 614 2.59 -16.58 13.26
N LYS A 615 2.66 -17.17 12.06
CA LYS A 615 3.58 -18.26 11.69
C LYS A 615 4.66 -17.78 10.74
N ARG A 616 4.30 -16.92 9.79
CA ARG A 616 5.23 -16.38 8.80
C ARG A 616 5.90 -15.11 9.30
N ASN A 617 7.19 -14.98 9.03
CA ASN A 617 7.88 -13.71 9.20
C ASN A 617 7.57 -12.76 8.03
N LEU A 618 7.86 -11.47 8.19
CA LEU A 618 7.51 -10.48 7.17
C LEU A 618 8.24 -10.68 5.83
N GLN A 619 9.38 -11.37 5.79
CA GLN A 619 10.09 -11.66 4.53
C GLN A 619 9.36 -12.75 3.75
N GLU A 620 8.87 -13.78 4.44
CA GLU A 620 8.01 -14.79 3.83
C GLU A 620 6.71 -14.17 3.32
N ILE A 621 6.12 -13.25 4.09
CA ILE A 621 4.92 -12.50 3.68
C ILE A 621 5.22 -11.66 2.44
N ASP A 622 6.31 -10.89 2.43
CA ASP A 622 6.72 -10.07 1.28
C ASP A 622 6.90 -10.92 0.02
N ARG A 623 7.55 -12.09 0.14
CA ARG A 623 7.69 -13.04 -0.98
C ARG A 623 6.32 -13.50 -1.50
N LEU A 624 5.40 -13.90 -0.62
CA LEU A 624 4.06 -14.34 -1.00
C LEU A 624 3.25 -13.23 -1.68
N VAL A 625 3.33 -12.00 -1.17
CA VAL A 625 2.65 -10.82 -1.71
C VAL A 625 3.24 -10.40 -3.04
N THR A 626 4.56 -10.50 -3.19
CA THR A 626 5.25 -10.24 -4.46
C THR A 626 4.77 -11.21 -5.54
N HIS A 627 4.64 -12.50 -5.20
CA HIS A 627 4.09 -13.48 -6.13
C HIS A 627 2.59 -13.29 -6.39
N GLU A 628 1.80 -12.81 -5.43
CA GLU A 628 0.36 -12.54 -5.59
C GLU A 628 0.09 -11.32 -6.46
N THR A 629 0.72 -10.21 -6.12
CA THR A 629 0.41 -8.86 -6.65
C THR A 629 1.37 -8.41 -7.74
N GLY A 630 2.52 -9.08 -7.88
CA GLY A 630 3.62 -8.64 -8.73
C GLY A 630 4.44 -7.49 -8.15
N LYS A 631 4.16 -7.06 -6.90
CA LYS A 631 4.85 -5.96 -6.21
C LYS A 631 5.22 -6.37 -4.79
N PRO A 632 6.44 -6.07 -4.32
CA PRO A 632 6.81 -6.27 -2.93
C PRO A 632 6.04 -5.31 -2.00
N VAL A 633 6.10 -5.57 -0.70
CA VAL A 633 5.58 -4.64 0.30
C VAL A 633 6.37 -3.33 0.27
N ALA A 634 5.69 -2.22 0.54
CA ALA A 634 6.33 -0.92 0.54
C ALA A 634 7.41 -0.84 1.64
N PRO A 635 8.52 -0.11 1.45
CA PRO A 635 9.56 -0.04 2.48
C PRO A 635 9.09 0.52 3.83
N GLY A 636 8.09 1.42 3.82
CA GLY A 636 7.42 1.94 5.02
C GLY A 636 6.50 0.94 5.74
N PHE A 637 6.40 -0.31 5.28
CA PHE A 637 5.44 -1.29 5.81
C PHE A 637 5.68 -1.63 7.29
N LEU A 638 6.91 -1.92 7.68
CA LEU A 638 7.23 -2.22 9.09
C LEU A 638 6.94 -1.04 10.02
N TRP A 639 7.14 0.18 9.53
CA TRP A 639 6.78 1.40 10.27
C TRP A 639 5.27 1.47 10.50
N SER A 640 4.46 1.22 9.46
CA SER A 640 3.01 1.14 9.61
C SER A 640 2.60 0.06 10.61
N LEU A 641 3.23 -1.12 10.56
CA LEU A 641 2.92 -2.21 11.50
C LEU A 641 3.25 -1.88 12.95
N ARG A 642 4.39 -1.25 13.22
CA ARG A 642 4.73 -0.78 14.58
C ARG A 642 3.71 0.22 15.09
N ARG A 643 3.21 1.10 14.22
CA ARG A 643 2.14 2.04 14.58
C ARG A 643 0.84 1.29 14.88
N LEU A 644 0.43 0.36 14.01
CA LEU A 644 -0.75 -0.47 14.19
C LEU A 644 -0.70 -1.33 15.46
N GLU A 645 0.48 -1.79 15.86
CA GLU A 645 0.70 -2.51 17.12
C GLU A 645 0.32 -1.67 18.35
N ARG A 646 0.65 -0.36 18.34
CA ARG A 646 0.28 0.56 19.45
C ARG A 646 -1.22 0.67 19.68
N TYR A 647 -2.02 0.47 18.63
CA TYR A 647 -3.48 0.58 18.66
C TYR A 647 -4.18 -0.80 18.65
N GLY A 648 -3.42 -1.90 18.74
CA GLY A 648 -3.93 -3.25 18.94
C GLY A 648 -4.47 -3.96 17.69
N TYR A 649 -4.20 -3.45 16.48
CA TYR A 649 -4.59 -4.13 15.23
C TYR A 649 -3.70 -5.34 14.92
N VAL A 650 -2.43 -5.28 15.30
CA VAL A 650 -1.43 -6.34 15.11
C VAL A 650 -0.57 -6.48 16.37
N SER A 651 0.10 -7.61 16.52
CA SER A 651 1.20 -7.79 17.47
C SER A 651 2.43 -8.30 16.71
N LEU A 652 3.60 -7.76 17.05
CA LEU A 652 4.87 -8.07 16.39
C LEU A 652 5.73 -8.91 17.32
N ARG A 653 5.95 -10.17 16.95
CA ARG A 653 6.89 -11.04 17.65
C ARG A 653 8.25 -10.91 17.01
N TRP A 654 9.20 -10.37 17.75
CA TRP A 654 10.60 -10.32 17.34
C TRP A 654 11.28 -11.67 17.61
N LYS A 655 12.04 -12.17 16.64
CA LYS A 655 13.00 -13.25 16.85
C LYS A 655 13.95 -12.86 17.99
N LYS A 656 14.48 -13.89 18.66
CA LYS A 656 15.24 -13.75 19.91
C LYS A 656 16.28 -12.60 19.86
N PRO A 657 16.49 -11.89 20.99
CA PRO A 657 17.50 -10.84 21.08
C PRO A 657 18.85 -11.26 20.50
N LEU A 658 19.50 -10.39 19.74
CA LEU A 658 20.88 -10.64 19.33
C LEU A 658 21.78 -10.66 20.56
N THR A 659 22.66 -11.66 20.60
CA THR A 659 23.66 -11.80 21.65
C THR A 659 25.04 -11.39 21.13
N ARG A 660 25.92 -10.91 22.02
CA ARG A 660 27.34 -10.63 21.73
C ARG A 660 28.01 -11.75 20.94
N ARG A 661 27.77 -13.02 21.33
CA ARG A 661 28.35 -14.20 20.67
C ARG A 661 27.87 -14.36 19.23
N GLN A 662 26.59 -14.13 18.95
CA GLN A 662 26.05 -14.22 17.59
C GLN A 662 26.66 -13.14 16.70
N ILE A 663 26.66 -11.89 17.16
CA ILE A 663 27.25 -10.74 16.44
C ILE A 663 28.72 -11.05 16.09
N ALA A 664 29.51 -11.52 17.06
CA ALA A 664 30.91 -11.87 16.83
C ALA A 664 31.11 -13.01 15.82
N THR A 665 30.23 -14.02 15.84
CA THR A 665 30.27 -15.14 14.87
C THR A 665 29.92 -14.66 13.46
N GLU A 666 28.86 -13.88 13.32
CA GLU A 666 28.38 -13.39 12.02
C GLU A 666 29.38 -12.43 11.39
N LEU A 667 30.00 -11.55 12.18
CA LEU A 667 31.11 -10.70 11.73
C LEU A 667 32.28 -11.52 11.18
N ARG A 668 32.63 -12.65 11.81
CA ARG A 668 33.68 -13.55 11.31
C ARG A 668 33.27 -14.25 10.03
N CYS A 669 32.01 -14.65 9.89
CA CYS A 669 31.48 -15.20 8.65
C CYS A 669 31.51 -14.18 7.50
N LEU A 670 31.35 -12.88 7.82
CA LEU A 670 31.47 -11.76 6.89
C LEU A 670 32.93 -11.37 6.56
N GLY A 671 33.92 -12.12 7.04
CA GLY A 671 35.32 -11.89 6.71
C GLY A 671 36.10 -11.01 7.70
N VAL A 672 35.53 -10.63 8.86
CA VAL A 672 36.30 -10.01 9.95
C VAL A 672 37.17 -11.07 10.65
N GLY A 673 38.47 -10.96 10.48
CA GLY A 673 39.49 -11.89 10.95
C GLY A 673 40.14 -11.48 12.27
N ARG A 674 40.79 -12.44 12.93
CA ARG A 674 41.61 -12.16 14.11
C ARG A 674 42.88 -11.43 13.69
N GLY A 675 43.22 -10.35 14.40
CA GLY A 675 44.40 -9.52 14.10
C GLY A 675 44.11 -8.33 13.19
N ASP A 676 42.91 -8.25 12.61
CA ASP A 676 42.53 -7.17 11.71
C ASP A 676 42.55 -5.79 12.41
N VAL A 677 42.86 -4.77 11.64
CA VAL A 677 42.54 -3.37 11.95
C VAL A 677 41.18 -3.07 11.32
N LEU A 678 40.15 -2.89 12.14
CA LEU A 678 38.77 -2.77 11.71
C LEU A 678 38.23 -1.36 12.02
N PHE A 679 37.94 -0.59 10.98
CA PHE A 679 37.31 0.72 11.07
C PHE A 679 35.79 0.60 10.87
N VAL A 680 34.99 0.99 11.85
CA VAL A 680 33.56 0.66 11.90
C VAL A 680 32.67 1.90 11.86
N HIS A 681 31.83 1.99 10.83
CA HIS A 681 30.63 2.82 10.81
C HIS A 681 29.44 1.97 11.23
N SER A 682 28.50 2.51 12.02
CA SER A 682 27.40 1.68 12.55
C SER A 682 26.11 2.42 12.87
N ALA A 683 24.98 1.71 12.80
CA ALA A 683 23.67 2.18 13.24
C ALA A 683 22.97 1.15 14.14
N LEU A 684 22.95 1.39 15.46
CA LEU A 684 22.39 0.43 16.44
C LEU A 684 20.94 0.01 16.12
N ALA A 685 20.11 0.94 15.64
CA ALA A 685 18.70 0.68 15.34
C ALA A 685 18.49 -0.40 14.27
N SER A 686 19.45 -0.56 13.35
CA SER A 686 19.39 -1.56 12.27
C SER A 686 19.59 -3.00 12.78
N LEU A 687 20.24 -3.18 13.94
CA LEU A 687 20.48 -4.48 14.58
C LEU A 687 19.25 -5.02 15.31
N GLY A 688 18.16 -4.26 15.40
CA GLY A 688 16.99 -4.65 16.20
C GLY A 688 17.30 -4.64 17.70
N TYR A 689 16.82 -5.65 18.43
CA TYR A 689 17.05 -5.74 19.87
C TYR A 689 18.32 -6.53 20.19
N VAL A 690 19.32 -5.84 20.74
CA VAL A 690 20.60 -6.43 21.17
C VAL A 690 20.62 -6.55 22.70
N THR A 691 20.84 -7.77 23.21
CA THR A 691 21.03 -7.98 24.65
C THR A 691 22.31 -7.28 25.10
N GLY A 692 22.17 -6.21 25.90
CA GLY A 692 23.30 -5.39 26.36
C GLY A 692 23.63 -4.18 25.47
N GLY A 693 22.78 -3.85 24.48
CA GLY A 693 22.86 -2.60 23.73
C GLY A 693 24.20 -2.34 23.03
N SER A 694 24.62 -1.07 22.95
CA SER A 694 25.90 -0.65 22.33
C SER A 694 27.10 -1.38 22.91
N ASP A 695 27.12 -1.62 24.22
CA ASP A 695 28.25 -2.26 24.89
C ASP A 695 28.49 -3.69 24.40
N ALA A 696 27.41 -4.45 24.18
CA ALA A 696 27.47 -5.79 23.65
C ALA A 696 27.95 -5.82 22.19
N VAL A 697 27.60 -4.81 21.38
CA VAL A 697 28.07 -4.69 19.99
C VAL A 697 29.58 -4.40 19.96
N ILE A 698 30.05 -3.45 20.76
CA ILE A 698 31.48 -3.11 20.85
C ILE A 698 32.29 -4.33 21.31
N ASP A 699 31.79 -5.02 22.32
CA ASP A 699 32.43 -6.24 22.82
C ASP A 699 32.47 -7.37 21.78
N ALA A 700 31.41 -7.51 20.98
CA ALA A 700 31.37 -8.49 19.90
C ALA A 700 32.36 -8.16 18.77
N LEU A 701 32.50 -6.87 18.42
CA LEU A 701 33.52 -6.40 17.47
C LEU A 701 34.93 -6.70 17.99
N ARG A 702 35.19 -6.45 19.28
CA ARG A 702 36.46 -6.81 19.94
C ARG A 702 36.70 -8.32 19.94
N ASP A 703 35.68 -9.12 20.17
CA ASP A 703 35.78 -10.58 20.10
C ASP A 703 36.09 -11.05 18.68
N ALA A 704 35.48 -10.43 17.66
CA ALA A 704 35.69 -10.76 16.26
C ALA A 704 37.16 -10.56 15.85
N VAL A 705 37.72 -9.37 16.10
CA VAL A 705 39.13 -9.04 15.79
C VAL A 705 40.14 -9.66 16.76
N GLY A 706 39.69 -10.05 17.96
CA GLY A 706 40.52 -10.69 18.97
C GLY A 706 41.59 -9.79 19.60
N PRO A 707 42.41 -10.32 20.52
CA PRO A 707 43.34 -9.53 21.33
C PRO A 707 44.53 -8.94 20.55
N GLN A 708 44.83 -9.48 19.37
CA GLN A 708 45.89 -8.96 18.49
C GLN A 708 45.36 -7.95 17.46
N GLY A 709 44.04 -7.83 17.33
CA GLY A 709 43.41 -6.89 16.41
C GLY A 709 43.30 -5.48 17.00
N THR A 710 42.86 -4.55 16.16
CA THR A 710 42.62 -3.15 16.54
C THR A 710 41.23 -2.74 16.08
N LEU A 711 40.39 -2.29 17.00
CA LEU A 711 39.07 -1.74 16.69
C LEU A 711 39.16 -0.22 16.62
N VAL A 712 38.62 0.35 15.56
CA VAL A 712 38.67 1.78 15.26
C VAL A 712 37.26 2.26 14.91
N MET A 713 36.85 3.44 15.39
CA MET A 713 35.55 4.05 15.08
C MET A 713 35.70 5.56 14.86
N PRO A 714 34.85 6.18 14.04
CA PRO A 714 34.83 7.63 13.89
C PRO A 714 34.44 8.29 15.22
N ALA A 715 35.14 9.35 15.59
CA ALA A 715 34.81 10.19 16.74
C ALA A 715 34.57 11.63 16.27
N PHE A 716 33.88 11.79 15.15
CA PHE A 716 33.77 13.10 14.49
C PHE A 716 32.99 14.09 15.34
N THR A 717 33.42 15.33 15.23
CA THR A 717 32.84 16.47 15.91
C THR A 717 32.59 17.52 14.87
N TYR A 718 31.34 17.63 14.44
CA TYR A 718 30.92 18.70 13.54
C TYR A 718 30.65 19.97 14.35
N SER A 719 31.58 20.30 15.26
CA SER A 719 31.54 21.55 16.01
C SER A 719 31.47 22.66 14.98
N LYS A 720 30.28 23.26 14.87
CA LYS A 720 29.86 24.17 13.82
C LYS A 720 31.03 25.04 13.36
N GLU A 721 31.43 24.82 12.11
CA GLU A 721 32.47 25.55 11.41
C GLU A 721 32.42 27.04 11.78
N ILE A 722 33.55 27.65 12.14
CA ILE A 722 33.61 29.10 12.33
C ILE A 722 33.70 29.76 10.95
N ALA A 723 32.72 29.53 10.08
CA ALA A 723 32.64 30.23 8.81
C ALA A 723 31.93 31.59 8.95
N ILE A 724 31.23 31.83 10.07
CA ILE A 724 30.41 33.04 10.28
C ILE A 724 30.82 33.72 11.60
N PRO A 725 31.27 34.99 11.57
CA PRO A 725 31.49 35.79 12.78
C PRO A 725 30.19 35.88 13.60
N GLY A 726 30.18 35.32 14.82
CA GLY A 726 29.04 35.35 15.74
C GLY A 726 28.21 34.06 15.86
N ALA A 727 28.52 32.99 15.12
CA ALA A 727 27.78 31.72 15.16
C ALA A 727 28.45 30.60 16.00
N GLY A 728 29.60 30.88 16.64
CA GLY A 728 30.54 29.87 17.17
C GLY A 728 29.94 28.87 18.18
N GLY A 729 30.10 27.57 17.88
CA GLY A 729 29.86 26.48 18.83
C GLY A 729 30.96 26.39 19.91
N PRO A 730 30.77 25.53 20.94
CA PRO A 730 31.78 25.33 21.97
C PRO A 730 33.09 24.81 21.37
N PRO A 731 34.26 25.20 21.93
CA PRO A 731 35.55 24.76 21.43
C PRO A 731 35.69 23.23 21.52
N TYR A 732 36.34 22.64 20.52
CA TYR A 732 36.64 21.21 20.52
C TYR A 732 37.74 20.90 21.54
N HIS A 733 37.49 19.91 22.41
CA HIS A 733 38.48 19.34 23.31
C HIS A 733 38.49 17.81 23.12
N PRO A 734 39.62 17.21 22.72
CA PRO A 734 39.68 15.80 22.29
C PRO A 734 39.20 14.81 23.36
N ARG A 735 39.35 15.15 24.65
CA ARG A 735 38.89 14.28 25.76
C ARG A 735 37.47 14.53 26.27
N ARG A 736 36.80 15.62 25.85
CA ARG A 736 35.54 16.07 26.48
C ARG A 736 34.40 16.20 25.49
N THR A 737 34.68 16.61 24.25
CA THR A 737 33.64 16.83 23.24
C THR A 737 33.05 15.50 22.79
N ALA A 738 31.71 15.36 22.90
CA ALA A 738 30.96 14.20 22.42
C ALA A 738 31.12 14.03 20.90
N CYS A 739 30.93 12.82 20.38
CA CYS A 739 30.92 12.62 18.93
C CYS A 739 29.50 12.71 18.36
N ASP A 740 29.38 13.18 17.12
CA ASP A 740 28.09 13.45 16.44
C ASP A 740 27.65 12.33 15.48
N VAL A 741 28.30 11.16 15.54
CA VAL A 741 28.18 10.08 14.54
C VAL A 741 27.55 8.79 15.07
N GLY A 742 26.83 8.87 16.19
CA GLY A 742 25.95 7.81 16.68
C GLY A 742 26.33 7.21 18.03
N ILE A 743 25.39 6.44 18.61
CA ILE A 743 25.49 5.96 19.99
C ILE A 743 26.57 4.89 20.21
N ILE A 744 26.87 4.06 19.21
CA ILE A 744 27.92 3.03 19.32
C ILE A 744 29.31 3.71 19.38
N PRO A 745 29.68 4.61 18.44
CA PRO A 745 30.92 5.36 18.54
C PRO A 745 31.02 6.21 19.81
N ASP A 746 29.95 6.89 20.24
CA ASP A 746 29.98 7.72 21.47
C ASP A 746 30.22 6.88 22.73
N THR A 747 29.63 5.68 22.78
CA THR A 747 29.89 4.72 23.86
C THR A 747 31.34 4.21 23.79
N PHE A 748 31.85 3.94 22.58
CA PHE A 748 33.18 3.36 22.37
C PHE A 748 34.31 4.27 22.82
N TRP A 749 34.38 5.52 22.35
CA TRP A 749 35.54 6.38 22.63
C TRP A 749 35.69 6.72 24.12
N ARG A 750 34.61 6.63 24.91
CA ARG A 750 34.59 6.86 26.36
C ARG A 750 35.05 5.65 27.18
N ARG A 751 35.26 4.49 26.57
CA ARG A 751 35.67 3.28 27.30
C ARG A 751 37.12 3.35 27.79
N PRO A 752 37.42 2.76 28.96
CA PRO A 752 38.80 2.68 29.46
C PRO A 752 39.75 2.03 28.44
N GLY A 753 40.90 2.65 28.22
CA GLY A 753 41.95 2.15 27.31
C GLY A 753 41.76 2.49 25.83
N VAL A 754 40.65 3.15 25.46
CA VAL A 754 40.47 3.69 24.10
C VAL A 754 41.24 5.01 23.98
N ARG A 755 41.99 5.16 22.88
CA ARG A 755 42.69 6.42 22.53
C ARG A 755 41.89 7.14 21.46
N ARG A 756 41.91 8.47 21.46
CA ARG A 756 41.29 9.31 20.41
C ARG A 756 42.34 10.20 19.79
N SER A 757 42.27 10.32 18.47
CA SER A 757 43.13 11.15 17.64
C SER A 757 42.83 12.64 17.84
N ALA A 758 43.79 13.52 17.52
CA ALA A 758 43.76 14.93 17.90
C ALA A 758 42.94 15.84 16.96
N SER A 759 42.59 15.38 15.76
CA SER A 759 41.84 16.18 14.77
C SER A 759 40.54 16.78 15.33
N ALA A 760 40.29 18.06 15.08
CA ALA A 760 39.11 18.77 15.59
C ALA A 760 37.82 18.49 14.80
N SER A 761 37.93 18.01 13.56
CA SER A 761 36.78 17.67 12.71
C SER A 761 36.57 16.16 12.65
N HIS A 762 37.56 15.44 12.14
CA HIS A 762 37.44 14.03 11.75
C HIS A 762 38.33 13.10 12.58
N SER A 763 38.36 13.28 13.91
CA SER A 763 39.11 12.38 14.80
C SER A 763 38.58 10.94 14.77
N ILE A 764 39.48 9.99 15.02
CA ILE A 764 39.15 8.57 15.20
C ILE A 764 39.44 8.12 16.63
N ALA A 765 38.69 7.14 17.12
CA ALA A 765 38.98 6.44 18.37
C ALA A 765 39.47 5.03 18.06
N ALA A 766 40.45 4.52 18.81
CA ALA A 766 41.05 3.21 18.59
C ALA A 766 41.41 2.48 19.90
N ILE A 767 41.29 1.15 19.89
CA ILE A 767 41.80 0.26 20.94
C ILE A 767 42.36 -1.03 20.33
N GLY A 768 43.50 -1.47 20.83
CA GLY A 768 44.20 -2.67 20.36
C GLY A 768 45.65 -2.37 19.96
N ARG A 769 46.25 -3.31 19.23
CA ARG A 769 47.70 -3.32 18.95
C ARG A 769 48.21 -2.07 18.24
N GLN A 770 47.44 -1.54 17.29
CA GLN A 770 47.82 -0.39 16.46
C GLN A 770 47.21 0.93 16.93
N ALA A 771 46.51 0.95 18.08
CA ALA A 771 45.78 2.13 18.55
C ALA A 771 46.69 3.35 18.75
N GLU A 772 47.90 3.15 19.28
CA GLU A 772 48.86 4.24 19.49
C GLU A 772 49.35 4.86 18.18
N PHE A 773 49.65 4.04 17.17
CA PHE A 773 50.07 4.51 15.85
C PHE A 773 48.95 5.27 15.14
N LEU A 774 47.74 4.71 15.12
CA LEU A 774 46.58 5.31 14.46
C LEU A 774 46.18 6.66 15.08
N THR A 775 46.41 6.86 16.38
CA THR A 775 46.06 8.10 17.09
C THR A 775 47.29 8.95 17.45
N SER A 776 48.42 8.78 16.78
CA SER A 776 49.63 9.60 17.02
C SER A 776 49.64 10.91 16.24
N ASP A 777 48.47 11.40 15.81
CA ASP A 777 48.30 12.66 15.09
C ASP A 777 48.40 13.89 16.02
N ASP A 778 48.87 15.00 15.47
CA ASP A 778 48.81 16.31 16.10
C ASP A 778 47.55 17.06 15.63
N VAL A 779 47.04 17.95 16.46
CA VAL A 779 45.84 18.74 16.12
C VAL A 779 46.04 19.64 14.89
N ASN A 780 47.27 19.91 14.48
CA ASN A 780 47.58 20.65 13.25
C ASN A 780 47.73 19.76 11.99
N MET A 781 47.62 18.43 12.12
CA MET A 781 47.68 17.49 10.99
C MET A 781 46.32 17.35 10.30
N GLU A 782 46.34 17.18 8.98
CA GLU A 782 45.14 16.87 8.20
C GLU A 782 44.69 15.43 8.46
N ALA A 783 43.42 15.23 8.80
CA ALA A 783 42.91 13.89 9.10
C ALA A 783 43.02 12.92 7.89
N TYR A 784 42.73 13.44 6.69
CA TYR A 784 42.70 12.70 5.42
C TYR A 784 44.04 12.64 4.69
N GLY A 785 45.05 13.37 5.19
CA GLY A 785 46.42 13.33 4.65
C GLY A 785 47.01 11.93 4.70
N ARG A 786 48.04 11.68 3.89
CA ARG A 786 48.75 10.39 3.87
C ARG A 786 49.41 10.05 5.21
N ASP A 787 49.87 11.07 5.93
CA ASP A 787 50.38 10.98 7.30
C ASP A 787 49.28 11.05 8.37
N GLY A 788 48.05 11.35 7.97
CA GLY A 788 46.85 11.41 8.80
C GLY A 788 46.27 10.04 9.18
N ALA A 789 45.21 10.06 9.98
CA ALA A 789 44.56 8.86 10.48
C ALA A 789 44.07 7.91 9.37
N PHE A 790 43.52 8.45 8.27
CA PHE A 790 43.03 7.65 7.15
C PHE A 790 44.17 7.10 6.28
N GLY A 791 45.28 7.84 6.14
CA GLY A 791 46.50 7.33 5.50
C GLY A 791 47.14 6.17 6.28
N LYS A 792 47.17 6.25 7.61
CA LYS A 792 47.63 5.14 8.46
C LYS A 792 46.72 3.92 8.40
N LEU A 793 45.39 4.11 8.31
CA LEU A 793 44.44 3.01 8.06
C LEU A 793 44.73 2.33 6.71
N TYR A 794 45.07 3.12 5.69
CA TYR A 794 45.48 2.62 4.39
C TYR A 794 46.81 1.86 4.44
N GLU A 795 47.83 2.38 5.13
CA GLU A 795 49.12 1.71 5.32
C GLU A 795 48.97 0.34 6.00
N LEU A 796 48.05 0.25 6.98
CA LEU A 796 47.80 -0.96 7.75
C LEU A 796 46.84 -1.95 7.08
N ASP A 797 46.43 -1.72 5.83
CA ASP A 797 45.46 -2.56 5.13
C ASP A 797 44.16 -2.75 5.96
N ALA A 798 43.67 -1.66 6.55
CA ALA A 798 42.50 -1.73 7.41
C ALA A 798 41.25 -2.18 6.64
N LYS A 799 40.42 -2.97 7.31
CA LYS A 799 39.06 -3.28 6.85
C LYS A 799 38.10 -2.20 7.31
N VAL A 800 37.25 -1.74 6.42
CA VAL A 800 36.12 -0.87 6.73
C VAL A 800 34.88 -1.74 6.85
N LEU A 801 34.14 -1.60 7.96
CA LEU A 801 32.86 -2.24 8.20
C LEU A 801 31.76 -1.18 8.25
N MET A 802 30.79 -1.28 7.34
CA MET A 802 29.56 -0.50 7.36
C MET A 802 28.45 -1.34 7.98
N LEU A 803 28.25 -1.23 9.30
CA LEU A 803 27.30 -2.03 10.06
C LEU A 803 25.92 -1.35 10.12
N GLY A 804 25.10 -1.61 9.11
CA GLY A 804 23.69 -1.22 9.06
C GLY A 804 23.42 0.26 8.82
N CYS A 805 24.43 1.01 8.37
CA CYS A 805 24.36 2.42 8.04
C CYS A 805 24.44 2.71 6.53
N GLY A 806 24.56 1.68 5.69
CA GLY A 806 24.85 1.83 4.26
C GLY A 806 26.24 2.43 4.00
N LEU A 807 26.56 2.69 2.73
CA LEU A 807 27.86 3.25 2.35
C LEU A 807 27.96 4.77 2.54
N GLY A 808 26.82 5.48 2.61
CA GLY A 808 26.83 6.93 2.58
C GLY A 808 27.67 7.66 3.66
N PRO A 809 27.76 7.19 4.92
CA PRO A 809 28.62 7.80 5.93
C PRO A 809 30.10 7.36 5.84
N ASN A 810 30.53 6.73 4.74
CA ASN A 810 31.91 6.25 4.56
C ASN A 810 32.90 7.41 4.36
N SER A 811 33.47 7.87 5.47
CA SER A 811 34.43 8.97 5.49
C SER A 811 35.77 8.68 4.81
N CYS A 812 36.09 7.41 4.50
CA CYS A 812 37.36 7.06 3.88
C CYS A 812 37.49 7.61 2.45
N LEU A 813 36.37 7.90 1.78
CA LEU A 813 36.37 8.48 0.43
C LEU A 813 36.98 9.89 0.37
N HIS A 814 36.99 10.64 1.48
CA HIS A 814 37.65 11.96 1.54
C HIS A 814 39.18 11.87 1.44
N ALA A 815 39.79 10.73 1.77
CA ALA A 815 41.22 10.51 1.53
C ALA A 815 41.54 10.49 0.02
N VAL A 816 40.63 9.95 -0.80
CA VAL A 816 40.75 9.99 -2.26
C VAL A 816 40.75 11.44 -2.75
N GLU A 817 39.84 12.26 -2.21
CA GLU A 817 39.73 13.67 -2.59
C GLU A 817 40.99 14.46 -2.25
N ASP A 818 41.53 14.26 -1.05
CA ASP A 818 42.76 14.92 -0.61
C ASP A 818 43.98 14.49 -1.44
N TRP A 819 44.15 13.19 -1.65
CA TRP A 819 45.34 12.66 -2.32
C TRP A 819 45.35 12.98 -3.81
N VAL A 820 44.18 12.99 -4.44
CA VAL A 820 44.05 13.41 -5.84
C VAL A 820 44.18 14.92 -6.01
N GLY A 821 43.89 15.70 -4.97
CA GLY A 821 43.92 17.17 -5.01
C GLY A 821 42.65 17.76 -5.61
N LEU A 822 41.49 17.15 -5.33
CA LEU A 822 40.20 17.60 -5.84
C LEU A 822 39.83 18.99 -5.28
N PRO A 823 39.13 19.83 -6.06
CA PRO A 823 38.79 21.21 -5.68
C PRO A 823 37.82 21.32 -4.50
N SER A 824 37.29 20.19 -4.08
CA SER A 824 36.32 20.04 -3.01
C SER A 824 36.96 19.98 -1.61
N MET A 825 38.29 19.98 -1.54
CA MET A 825 39.09 20.09 -0.33
C MET A 825 39.55 21.55 -0.15
N GLN A 826 39.03 22.24 0.87
CA GLN A 826 39.27 23.68 1.09
C GLN A 826 39.75 23.99 2.51
N PRO A 827 40.37 25.16 2.74
CA PRO A 827 40.77 25.57 4.08
C PRO A 827 39.58 25.89 4.99
N VAL A 828 39.56 25.33 6.22
CA VAL A 828 38.51 25.55 7.23
C VAL A 828 39.12 25.80 8.61
N ASP A 829 38.55 26.77 9.33
CA ASP A 829 38.98 27.16 10.68
C ASP A 829 38.15 26.48 11.76
N HIS A 830 38.84 25.90 12.76
CA HIS A 830 38.22 25.26 13.92
C HIS A 830 38.68 25.90 15.23
N LEU A 831 37.75 26.01 16.19
CA LEU A 831 38.05 26.44 17.55
C LEU A 831 38.40 25.23 18.41
N ILE A 832 39.57 25.22 19.02
CA ILE A 832 40.00 24.16 19.93
C ILE A 832 40.31 24.71 21.32
N GLU A 833 40.09 23.90 22.34
CA GLU A 833 40.44 24.17 23.74
C GLU A 833 41.60 23.26 24.16
N ASP A 834 42.63 23.84 24.78
CA ASP A 834 43.71 23.06 25.40
C ASP A 834 43.35 22.52 26.78
N ASN A 835 44.21 21.68 27.37
CA ASN A 835 43.96 21.11 28.70
C ASN A 835 43.94 22.16 29.83
N GLY A 836 44.42 23.38 29.58
CA GLY A 836 44.40 24.52 30.51
C GLY A 836 43.15 25.39 30.38
N GLY A 837 42.26 25.09 29.44
CA GLY A 837 41.04 25.86 29.17
C GLY A 837 41.22 27.05 28.23
N SER A 838 42.40 27.21 27.61
CA SER A 838 42.62 28.28 26.63
C SER A 838 42.18 27.86 25.24
N THR A 839 41.46 28.74 24.54
CA THR A 839 40.98 28.48 23.18
C THR A 839 41.89 29.07 22.12
N ARG A 840 42.17 28.33 21.04
CA ARG A 840 42.87 28.83 19.85
C ARG A 840 42.17 28.37 18.56
N ILE A 841 42.39 29.12 17.48
CA ILE A 841 41.93 28.73 16.14
C ILE A 841 43.04 27.93 15.45
N ILE A 842 42.67 26.82 14.84
CA ILE A 842 43.50 26.06 13.91
C ILE A 842 42.89 26.14 12.52
N ARG A 843 43.73 26.22 11.49
CA ARG A 843 43.30 26.16 10.09
C ARG A 843 43.77 24.85 9.49
N TYR A 844 42.81 23.98 9.18
CA TYR A 844 43.05 22.86 8.28
C TYR A 844 43.01 23.39 6.86
N GLN A 845 44.01 23.08 6.04
CA GLN A 845 44.12 23.54 4.65
C GLN A 845 43.25 22.71 3.70
N ARG A 846 42.92 21.47 4.07
CA ARG A 846 42.23 20.52 3.19
C ARG A 846 41.14 19.79 3.95
N GLN A 847 39.97 20.42 4.05
CA GLN A 847 38.75 19.82 4.60
C GLN A 847 37.69 19.65 3.50
N PRO A 848 36.91 18.56 3.54
CA PRO A 848 35.85 18.33 2.56
C PRO A 848 34.74 19.37 2.75
N ILE A 849 34.42 20.10 1.68
CA ILE A 849 33.28 21.03 1.61
C ILE A 849 32.29 20.63 0.52
N GLY A 850 31.04 21.07 0.66
CA GLY A 850 29.96 20.77 -0.29
C GLY A 850 29.47 19.32 -0.22
N ARG A 851 28.46 19.00 -1.04
CA ARG A 851 27.84 17.66 -1.04
C ARG A 851 28.60 16.68 -1.94
N ARG A 852 28.46 15.39 -1.67
CA ARG A 852 29.00 14.28 -2.47
C ARG A 852 27.91 13.32 -2.85
N GLU A 853 28.11 12.62 -3.96
CA GLU A 853 27.16 11.60 -4.43
C GLU A 853 26.90 10.51 -3.39
N PHE A 854 27.89 10.25 -2.52
CA PHE A 854 27.75 9.31 -1.43
C PHE A 854 27.04 9.87 -0.18
N TYR A 855 26.79 11.18 -0.04
CA TYR A 855 26.09 11.76 1.13
C TYR A 855 24.56 11.59 1.12
N LEU A 856 24.04 10.57 0.43
CA LEU A 856 22.62 10.28 0.39
C LEU A 856 22.17 9.59 1.69
N ASN A 857 20.89 9.77 2.03
CA ASN A 857 20.27 9.07 3.16
C ASN A 857 20.41 7.54 2.95
N SER A 858 20.48 6.74 4.01
CA SER A 858 20.78 5.29 4.00
C SER A 858 19.81 4.41 3.20
N GLU A 859 18.85 5.02 2.50
CA GLU A 859 17.81 4.39 1.70
C GLU A 859 18.08 4.46 0.18
N LYS A 860 19.16 5.13 -0.26
CA LYS A 860 19.55 5.28 -1.68
C LYS A 860 20.93 4.66 -1.94
N VAL A 861 21.05 3.92 -3.05
CA VAL A 861 22.32 3.39 -3.57
C VAL A 861 23.10 4.54 -4.20
N THR A 862 24.40 4.66 -3.91
CA THR A 862 25.29 5.70 -4.45
C THR A 862 26.03 5.19 -5.69
N LYS A 863 26.49 6.07 -6.59
CA LYS A 863 27.29 5.72 -7.78
C LYS A 863 28.54 4.93 -7.37
N SER A 864 29.20 5.35 -6.28
CA SER A 864 30.33 4.62 -5.69
C SER A 864 29.97 3.23 -5.18
N GLU A 865 28.81 3.04 -4.56
CA GLU A 865 28.40 1.72 -4.07
C GLU A 865 28.15 0.73 -5.21
N VAL A 866 27.53 1.18 -6.31
CA VAL A 866 27.33 0.35 -7.50
C VAL A 866 28.67 -0.13 -8.05
N MET A 867 29.61 0.80 -8.16
CA MET A 867 30.97 0.52 -8.63
C MET A 867 31.66 -0.51 -7.74
N PHE A 868 31.70 -0.28 -6.43
CA PHE A 868 32.38 -1.18 -5.50
C PHE A 868 31.79 -2.59 -5.53
N ARG A 869 30.49 -2.74 -5.79
CA ARG A 869 29.83 -4.04 -5.98
C ARG A 869 30.22 -4.70 -7.29
N GLN A 870 30.22 -3.97 -8.40
CA GLN A 870 30.63 -4.49 -9.71
C GLN A 870 32.08 -4.97 -9.70
N CYS A 871 32.98 -4.19 -9.08
CA CYS A 871 34.40 -4.53 -8.94
C CYS A 871 34.68 -5.58 -7.85
N GLY A 872 33.65 -6.10 -7.17
CA GLY A 872 33.80 -7.10 -6.12
C GLY A 872 34.61 -6.64 -4.90
N ILE A 873 34.61 -5.34 -4.61
CA ILE A 873 35.32 -4.73 -3.48
C ILE A 873 34.55 -4.93 -2.18
N ILE A 874 33.21 -4.83 -2.24
CA ILE A 874 32.33 -5.03 -1.08
C ILE A 874 32.01 -6.51 -0.92
N GLU A 875 32.28 -7.04 0.28
CA GLU A 875 31.69 -8.27 0.79
C GLU A 875 30.45 -7.92 1.59
N ASP A 876 29.27 -8.34 1.11
CA ASP A 876 28.01 -8.18 1.83
C ASP A 876 27.69 -9.38 2.72
N GLY A 877 27.05 -9.10 3.85
CA GLY A 877 26.40 -10.10 4.66
C GLY A 877 25.49 -9.46 5.68
N CYS A 878 25.12 -10.23 6.70
CA CYS A 878 24.24 -9.76 7.74
C CYS A 878 24.86 -10.03 9.10
N VAL A 879 24.66 -9.08 10.02
CA VAL A 879 24.90 -9.23 11.44
C VAL A 879 23.56 -9.02 12.13
N GLY A 880 22.96 -10.11 12.57
CA GLY A 880 21.55 -10.17 12.91
C GLY A 880 20.68 -9.69 11.73
N PRO A 881 19.77 -8.71 11.93
CA PRO A 881 19.05 -8.09 10.83
C PRO A 881 19.82 -6.97 10.13
N ALA A 882 20.93 -6.46 10.65
CA ALA A 882 21.63 -5.38 9.99
C ALA A 882 22.37 -5.90 8.76
N MET A 883 22.17 -5.25 7.61
CA MET A 883 23.09 -5.39 6.48
C MET A 883 24.46 -4.89 6.90
N ALA A 884 25.50 -5.65 6.57
CA ALA A 884 26.86 -5.31 6.88
C ALA A 884 27.72 -5.46 5.62
N GLN A 885 28.55 -4.46 5.37
CA GLN A 885 29.48 -4.44 4.23
C GLN A 885 30.89 -4.40 4.79
N VAL A 886 31.76 -5.29 4.34
CA VAL A 886 33.18 -5.29 4.68
C VAL A 886 34.00 -5.14 3.41
N PHE A 887 34.99 -4.27 3.44
CA PHE A 887 35.92 -4.07 2.33
C PHE A 887 37.27 -3.55 2.83
N MET A 888 38.32 -3.75 2.03
CA MET A 888 39.65 -3.22 2.32
C MET A 888 39.73 -1.75 1.91
N ILE A 889 40.19 -0.88 2.80
CA ILE A 889 40.33 0.56 2.52
C ILE A 889 41.24 0.79 1.31
N ARG A 890 42.32 0.01 1.17
CA ARG A 890 43.27 0.10 0.05
C ARG A 890 42.57 -0.13 -1.30
N ASN A 891 41.89 -1.27 -1.45
CA ASN A 891 41.19 -1.61 -2.69
C ASN A 891 40.16 -0.54 -3.07
N MET A 892 39.42 -0.02 -2.09
CA MET A 892 38.45 1.04 -2.30
C MET A 892 39.11 2.33 -2.80
N ILE A 893 40.19 2.80 -2.13
CA ILE A 893 40.90 4.03 -2.50
C ILE A 893 41.56 3.88 -3.88
N ASP A 894 42.32 2.81 -4.10
CA ASP A 894 43.07 2.59 -5.34
C ASP A 894 42.15 2.51 -6.55
N THR A 895 41.02 1.80 -6.40
CA THR A 895 40.03 1.67 -7.49
C THR A 895 39.32 3.00 -7.75
N SER A 896 38.99 3.76 -6.70
CA SER A 896 38.39 5.08 -6.85
C SER A 896 39.33 6.05 -7.56
N MET A 897 40.62 6.06 -7.20
CA MET A 897 41.64 6.88 -7.87
C MET A 897 41.82 6.48 -9.33
N ALA A 898 41.84 5.18 -9.64
CA ALA A 898 41.94 4.69 -11.02
C ALA A 898 40.74 5.13 -11.87
N ILE A 899 39.52 5.07 -11.33
CA ILE A 899 38.31 5.51 -12.04
C ILE A 899 38.33 7.03 -12.28
N ILE A 900 38.73 7.82 -11.28
CA ILE A 900 38.86 9.28 -11.43
C ILE A 900 39.87 9.62 -12.54
N ARG A 901 40.97 8.87 -12.63
CA ARG A 901 42.00 9.08 -13.65
C ARG A 901 41.53 8.68 -15.06
N ASP A 902 40.95 7.49 -15.17
CA ASP A 902 40.84 6.80 -16.47
C ASP A 902 39.42 6.82 -17.06
N ARG A 903 38.38 7.14 -16.27
CA ARG A 903 36.97 6.96 -16.68
C ARG A 903 36.07 8.16 -16.37
N ASP A 904 35.97 8.56 -15.11
CA ASP A 904 35.05 9.63 -14.65
C ASP A 904 35.77 10.56 -13.65
N PRO A 905 36.32 11.71 -14.10
CA PRO A 905 37.00 12.64 -13.19
C PRO A 905 36.09 13.19 -12.10
N CYS A 906 34.76 13.15 -12.26
CA CYS A 906 33.78 13.66 -11.31
C CYS A 906 33.13 12.52 -10.51
N PHE A 907 33.80 11.37 -10.38
CA PHE A 907 33.25 10.15 -9.78
C PHE A 907 32.65 10.34 -8.37
N LEU A 908 33.20 11.24 -7.55
CA LEU A 908 32.73 11.47 -6.17
C LEU A 908 31.67 12.58 -6.05
N PHE A 909 31.31 13.25 -7.14
CA PHE A 909 30.36 14.36 -7.16
C PHE A 909 29.00 13.95 -7.74
N HIS A 910 27.95 14.68 -7.36
CA HIS A 910 26.60 14.51 -7.93
C HIS A 910 26.58 14.88 -9.42
N ASP A 911 25.65 14.31 -10.18
CA ASP A 911 25.41 14.79 -11.54
C ASP A 911 24.88 16.23 -11.51
N VAL A 912 25.28 17.05 -12.48
CA VAL A 912 24.98 18.50 -12.50
C VAL A 912 23.46 18.81 -12.51
N ASP A 913 22.65 17.86 -12.99
CA ASP A 913 21.18 17.96 -13.08
C ASP A 913 20.44 17.11 -12.02
N ASP A 914 21.10 16.66 -10.96
CA ASP A 914 20.47 15.85 -9.92
C ASP A 914 19.39 16.67 -9.16
N PRO A 915 18.10 16.29 -9.24
CA PRO A 915 17.01 17.03 -8.60
C PRO A 915 17.07 16.99 -7.06
N ASP A 916 17.87 16.08 -6.48
CA ASP A 916 18.09 16.00 -5.05
C ASP A 916 19.28 16.87 -4.59
N ASP A 917 20.03 17.52 -5.50
CA ASP A 917 21.16 18.40 -5.14
C ASP A 917 20.67 19.75 -4.60
N SER A 918 21.02 20.05 -3.35
CA SER A 918 20.67 21.30 -2.67
C SER A 918 21.67 22.44 -2.93
N ALA A 919 22.80 22.17 -3.62
CA ALA A 919 23.85 23.16 -3.89
C ALA A 919 24.46 23.01 -5.31
N PRO A 920 23.64 23.08 -6.37
CA PRO A 920 24.06 22.78 -7.75
C PRO A 920 25.21 23.68 -8.25
N ASP A 921 25.30 24.92 -7.78
CA ASP A 921 26.37 25.86 -8.17
C ASP A 921 27.77 25.39 -7.73
N LEU A 922 27.88 24.79 -6.53
CA LEU A 922 29.14 24.24 -6.02
C LEU A 922 29.50 22.94 -6.74
N THR A 923 28.52 22.09 -7.00
CA THR A 923 28.68 20.84 -7.77
C THR A 923 29.19 21.15 -9.18
N HIS A 924 28.58 22.12 -9.87
CA HIS A 924 29.02 22.58 -11.18
C HIS A 924 30.45 23.14 -11.15
N TYR A 925 30.80 23.94 -10.14
CA TYR A 925 32.16 24.45 -9.97
C TYR A 925 33.18 23.31 -9.79
N PHE A 926 32.90 22.34 -8.91
CA PHE A 926 33.80 21.20 -8.70
C PHE A 926 33.98 20.36 -9.95
N HIS A 927 32.92 20.16 -10.75
CA HIS A 927 33.01 19.44 -12.02
C HIS A 927 33.97 20.09 -12.99
N GLU A 928 33.78 21.38 -13.25
CA GLU A 928 34.58 22.11 -14.24
C GLU A 928 36.03 22.26 -13.78
N GLU A 929 36.25 22.58 -12.51
CA GLU A 929 37.60 22.72 -11.96
C GLU A 929 38.35 21.38 -11.91
N THR A 930 37.66 20.27 -11.61
CA THR A 930 38.31 18.93 -11.62
C THR A 930 38.76 18.54 -13.01
N LYS A 931 37.90 18.74 -14.04
CA LYS A 931 38.26 18.47 -15.44
C LYS A 931 39.44 19.36 -15.89
N ARG A 932 39.43 20.65 -15.53
CA ARG A 932 40.52 21.58 -15.84
C ARG A 932 41.84 21.12 -15.22
N ARG A 933 41.84 20.76 -13.94
CA ARG A 933 43.03 20.25 -13.23
C ARG A 933 43.56 18.96 -13.81
N LEU A 934 42.67 18.03 -14.18
CA LEU A 934 43.07 16.79 -14.84
C LEU A 934 43.78 17.06 -16.18
N GLN A 935 43.20 17.92 -17.03
CA GLN A 935 43.79 18.31 -18.31
C GLN A 935 45.15 19.03 -18.17
N ALA A 936 45.31 19.79 -17.09
CA ALA A 936 46.54 20.50 -16.77
C ALA A 936 47.61 19.62 -16.10
N GLY A 937 47.30 18.36 -15.75
CA GLY A 937 48.19 17.49 -14.99
C GLY A 937 48.39 17.93 -13.53
N GLU A 938 47.45 18.68 -12.98
CA GLU A 938 47.49 19.22 -11.61
C GLU A 938 46.93 18.23 -10.57
N LEU A 939 46.34 17.11 -11.01
CA LEU A 939 45.84 16.04 -10.12
C LEU A 939 46.92 14.98 -9.86
N CYS A 940 46.98 14.47 -8.63
CA CYS A 940 47.98 13.50 -8.21
C CYS A 940 47.41 12.07 -8.15
N PHE A 941 47.99 11.16 -8.93
CA PHE A 941 47.58 9.74 -8.94
C PHE A 941 48.71 8.77 -8.57
N GLU A 942 49.88 9.28 -8.20
CA GLU A 942 51.03 8.45 -7.87
C GLU A 942 50.87 7.84 -6.47
N VAL A 943 50.98 6.53 -6.37
CA VAL A 943 51.05 5.79 -5.11
C VAL A 943 52.53 5.69 -4.72
N GLU A 944 53.21 6.81 -4.46
CA GLU A 944 54.53 6.73 -3.82
C GLU A 944 54.34 6.25 -2.36
N ILE A 945 54.92 5.08 -2.05
CA ILE A 945 54.96 4.46 -0.72
C ILE A 945 56.01 5.16 0.14
#